data_AF-A0A955WJN5-F1
#
_entry.id   AF-A0A955WJN5-F1
#
_cell.length_a   1.000
_cell.length_b   1.000
_cell.length_c   1.000
_cell.angle_alpha   90.00
_cell.angle_beta   90.00
_cell.angle_gamma   90.00
#
_symmetry.space_group_name_H-M   'P 1'
#
loop_
_entity.id
_entity.type
_entity.pdbx_description
1 polymer ?
#
loop_
_entity_poly.entity_id
_entity_poly.type
_entity_poly.pdbx_seq_one_letter_code
_entity_poly.pdbx_strand_id
1 'polypeptide(L)'
;MRIVCVGGGPGGLYAAALLKRADPKHEIIVYERNRPDDTFGFGVVFSDATLGNIRDADPETFAAITANFAHWDDIDVHYRGQVLRSTGHGFAGLSRQRLLHLLRARCEELGVALHFETEITTAKGIDADLIIAADGLNSRLRDARAAHFQPRIEYGRTRFTWLGTTRQFPAFTFYFREDAHGLWRVHAYNFEDGLSTFIVETTDDAWRKAGLEHATERETASFCAELFQEELQGHPLLCNYSIWRQFPTVTNARWHDDNIVLLGDAAHTAHFSVGSGTKLAMEDAIALRDALAGGGPLDAALNRYQAAREPDVESVQRAAAVSQAWFEDTDRYFGTLEPQQFAYSLLTRSLRISHANLAVRDPAFTAATERWFADHAGVTAPTAPPPMFTPFRTRGVELGNRIVVSPMCMYSADDGVVNDWHLVHLGSRAVGGAGLIMTEMTDVTRDGRISPGCAGLYDDAHVAPWRRITDFVHAHSAAAIGVQLAHAGRKGSTRRLWEGIDRPLPAGNWPLMAPSPLPYATESQTPREMTLADLKAVRAAFVAAARRAEAAGFDLIELHFAHGYLLHTFLSPLSNARADAYGGSFANRARFPLEIFADVRDVWPADKPIFVRVSATDWIEGGLDGDDTLALAELLKAAGCDLLDVSTGGLSPEARPRYGRLYQTPFAERVRLEVGLPTMTVGNVSSHADANSVLAAGRADLVALARAHLFDPYWTRHAAYDLGVDGPAWPPQYAPMRGYRPRFDWLPDPDT
;
A
#
# COMPACT_ATOMS: atom_id res chain seq x y z
N MET A 1 -34.26 -18.43 -21.56
CA MET A 1 -33.86 -18.95 -20.24
C MET A 1 -34.87 -18.52 -19.21
N ARG A 2 -35.15 -19.38 -18.23
CA ARG A 2 -35.81 -19.03 -16.98
C ARG A 2 -34.75 -18.67 -15.94
N ILE A 3 -34.76 -17.44 -15.47
CA ILE A 3 -33.73 -16.88 -14.59
C ILE A 3 -34.37 -16.43 -13.29
N VAL A 4 -33.82 -16.88 -12.17
CA VAL A 4 -34.26 -16.47 -10.84
C VAL A 4 -33.16 -15.66 -10.17
N CYS A 5 -33.44 -14.39 -9.90
CA CYS A 5 -32.56 -13.52 -9.13
C CYS A 5 -33.02 -13.50 -7.67
N VAL A 6 -32.15 -13.92 -6.75
CA VAL A 6 -32.40 -13.84 -5.32
C VAL A 6 -31.69 -12.61 -4.78
N GLY A 7 -32.47 -11.60 -4.37
CA GLY A 7 -32.00 -10.29 -3.93
C GLY A 7 -32.40 -9.17 -4.88
N GLY A 8 -33.18 -8.21 -4.36
CA GLY A 8 -33.63 -6.98 -5.02
C GLY A 8 -32.75 -5.77 -4.75
N GLY A 9 -31.46 -5.97 -4.47
CA GLY A 9 -30.48 -4.89 -4.38
C GLY A 9 -30.06 -4.34 -5.75
N PRO A 10 -29.16 -3.33 -5.80
CA PRO A 10 -28.75 -2.71 -7.07
C PRO A 10 -28.21 -3.70 -8.10
N GLY A 11 -27.37 -4.65 -7.68
CA GLY A 11 -26.82 -5.68 -8.56
C GLY A 11 -27.89 -6.63 -9.12
N GLY A 12 -28.79 -7.13 -8.26
CA GLY A 12 -29.81 -8.10 -8.65
C GLY A 12 -30.88 -7.53 -9.58
N LEU A 13 -31.40 -6.33 -9.25
CA LEU A 13 -32.35 -5.63 -10.12
C LEU A 13 -31.72 -5.25 -11.46
N TYR A 14 -30.48 -4.72 -11.43
CA TYR A 14 -29.82 -4.31 -12.66
C TYR A 14 -29.47 -5.52 -13.55
N ALA A 15 -29.01 -6.64 -12.97
CA ALA A 15 -28.80 -7.88 -13.72
C ALA A 15 -30.10 -8.36 -14.39
N ALA A 16 -31.22 -8.35 -13.66
CA ALA A 16 -32.52 -8.72 -14.21
C ALA A 16 -32.94 -7.83 -15.38
N ALA A 17 -32.82 -6.49 -15.23
CA ALA A 17 -33.09 -5.54 -16.31
C ALA A 17 -32.18 -5.76 -17.54
N LEU A 18 -30.87 -5.89 -17.34
CA LEU A 18 -29.90 -6.09 -18.42
C LEU A 18 -30.16 -7.41 -19.18
N LEU A 19 -30.41 -8.50 -18.47
CA LEU A 19 -30.66 -9.81 -19.07
C LEU A 19 -32.00 -9.89 -19.80
N LYS A 20 -33.04 -9.20 -19.30
CA LYS A 20 -34.34 -9.10 -19.96
C LYS A 20 -34.25 -8.25 -21.23
N ARG A 21 -33.45 -7.17 -21.21
CA ARG A 21 -33.20 -6.34 -22.40
C ARG A 21 -32.37 -7.09 -23.45
N ALA A 22 -31.38 -7.88 -23.03
CA ALA A 22 -30.53 -8.65 -23.93
C ALA A 22 -31.31 -9.73 -24.71
N ASP A 23 -32.27 -10.40 -24.05
CA ASP A 23 -33.24 -11.28 -24.72
C ASP A 23 -34.63 -11.16 -24.06
N PRO A 24 -35.61 -10.51 -24.73
CA PRO A 24 -36.96 -10.37 -24.21
C PRO A 24 -37.68 -11.70 -23.91
N LYS A 25 -37.23 -12.81 -24.50
CA LYS A 25 -37.77 -14.17 -24.26
C LYS A 25 -37.35 -14.75 -22.91
N HIS A 26 -36.42 -14.12 -22.19
CA HIS A 26 -36.07 -14.55 -20.85
C HIS A 26 -37.25 -14.40 -19.88
N GLU A 27 -37.57 -15.46 -19.15
CA GLU A 27 -38.51 -15.41 -18.03
C GLU A 27 -37.71 -15.09 -16.78
N ILE A 28 -37.80 -13.86 -16.27
CA ILE A 28 -36.97 -13.42 -15.15
C ILE A 28 -37.85 -13.08 -13.95
N ILE A 29 -37.50 -13.68 -12.81
CA ILE A 29 -38.17 -13.48 -11.53
C ILE A 29 -37.14 -12.99 -10.51
N VAL A 30 -37.44 -11.90 -9.80
CA VAL A 30 -36.64 -11.40 -8.68
C VAL A 30 -37.39 -11.67 -7.38
N TYR A 31 -36.74 -12.34 -6.44
CA TYR A 31 -37.22 -12.52 -5.06
C TYR A 31 -36.45 -11.61 -4.12
N GLU A 32 -37.14 -10.71 -3.42
CA GLU A 32 -36.59 -9.84 -2.39
C GLU A 32 -37.22 -10.19 -1.03
N ARG A 33 -36.39 -10.33 0.00
CA ARG A 33 -36.82 -10.73 1.34
C ARG A 33 -37.53 -9.61 2.08
N ASN A 34 -37.19 -8.36 1.80
CA ASN A 34 -37.72 -7.19 2.46
C ASN A 34 -38.92 -6.60 1.70
N ARG A 35 -39.59 -5.62 2.31
CA ARG A 35 -40.64 -4.85 1.63
C ARG A 35 -40.00 -3.95 0.56
N PRO A 36 -40.76 -3.50 -0.45
CA PRO A 36 -40.20 -2.65 -1.50
C PRO A 36 -39.41 -1.45 -0.95
N ASP A 37 -39.95 -0.76 0.04
CA ASP A 37 -39.36 0.49 0.55
C ASP A 37 -38.41 0.30 1.75
N ASP A 38 -38.19 -0.95 2.18
CA ASP A 38 -37.20 -1.26 3.19
C ASP A 38 -35.81 -1.14 2.58
N THR A 39 -35.07 -0.10 2.97
CA THR A 39 -33.68 0.09 2.55
C THR A 39 -32.81 0.33 3.75
N PHE A 40 -31.58 -0.15 3.71
CA PHE A 40 -30.61 0.03 4.79
C PHE A 40 -29.54 1.03 4.37
N GLY A 41 -29.25 2.01 5.23
CA GLY A 41 -28.34 3.11 4.94
C GLY A 41 -29.00 4.26 4.17
N PHE A 42 -28.17 5.19 3.68
CA PHE A 42 -28.63 6.47 3.12
C PHE A 42 -28.13 6.65 1.67
N GLY A 43 -27.07 7.42 1.42
CA GLY A 43 -26.61 7.77 0.08
C GLY A 43 -25.54 6.84 -0.52
N VAL A 44 -25.66 6.51 -1.80
CA VAL A 44 -24.59 5.87 -2.59
C VAL A 44 -23.85 6.91 -3.40
N VAL A 45 -22.55 6.70 -3.62
CA VAL A 45 -21.69 7.57 -4.44
C VAL A 45 -21.32 6.84 -5.73
N PHE A 46 -21.38 7.54 -6.85
CA PHE A 46 -20.92 7.07 -8.16
C PHE A 46 -19.72 7.89 -8.63
N SER A 47 -18.76 7.21 -9.26
CA SER A 47 -17.64 7.83 -9.96
C SER A 47 -17.97 8.00 -11.44
N ASP A 48 -17.39 9.01 -12.11
CA ASP A 48 -17.56 9.25 -13.55
C ASP A 48 -17.23 8.02 -14.42
N ALA A 49 -16.22 7.24 -14.03
CA ALA A 49 -15.87 6.00 -14.73
C ALA A 49 -16.99 4.94 -14.65
N THR A 50 -17.66 4.81 -13.50
CA THR A 50 -18.81 3.91 -13.34
C THR A 50 -19.96 4.31 -14.25
N LEU A 51 -20.18 5.61 -14.34
CA LEU A 51 -21.22 6.21 -15.15
C LEU A 51 -21.02 5.94 -16.64
N GLY A 52 -19.77 5.90 -17.12
CA GLY A 52 -19.45 5.47 -18.48
C GLY A 52 -19.90 4.03 -18.79
N ASN A 53 -19.56 3.06 -17.94
CA ASN A 53 -19.91 1.65 -18.14
C ASN A 53 -21.44 1.44 -18.13
N ILE A 54 -22.15 2.09 -17.21
CA ILE A 54 -23.61 2.02 -17.12
C ILE A 54 -24.24 2.67 -18.35
N ARG A 55 -23.74 3.82 -18.81
CA ARG A 55 -24.22 4.50 -20.03
C ARG A 55 -24.11 3.61 -21.25
N ASP A 56 -22.96 2.97 -21.44
CA ASP A 56 -22.70 2.16 -22.63
C ASP A 56 -23.50 0.85 -22.58
N ALA A 57 -23.73 0.30 -21.39
CA ALA A 57 -24.56 -0.88 -21.21
C ALA A 57 -26.06 -0.58 -21.35
N ASP A 58 -26.58 0.43 -20.63
CA ASP A 58 -28.00 0.80 -20.48
C ASP A 58 -28.22 2.33 -20.45
N PRO A 59 -28.32 2.99 -21.61
CA PRO A 59 -28.48 4.45 -21.70
C PRO A 59 -29.70 5.00 -20.95
N GLU A 60 -30.79 4.23 -20.88
CA GLU A 60 -32.04 4.66 -20.24
C GLU A 60 -31.93 4.64 -18.71
N THR A 61 -31.40 3.55 -18.14
CA THR A 61 -31.10 3.49 -16.70
C THR A 61 -30.06 4.55 -16.32
N PHE A 62 -29.05 4.75 -17.16
CA PHE A 62 -28.06 5.81 -16.97
C PHE A 62 -28.72 7.20 -16.90
N ALA A 63 -29.58 7.55 -17.86
CA ALA A 63 -30.28 8.84 -17.89
C ALA A 63 -31.18 9.02 -16.65
N ALA A 64 -31.89 7.97 -16.24
CA ALA A 64 -32.74 8.00 -15.06
C ALA A 64 -31.94 8.22 -13.76
N ILE A 65 -30.82 7.51 -13.60
CA ILE A 65 -29.94 7.65 -12.43
C ILE A 65 -29.32 9.06 -12.38
N THR A 66 -28.73 9.51 -13.50
CA THR A 66 -28.02 10.79 -13.57
C THR A 66 -28.91 12.01 -13.36
N ALA A 67 -30.17 11.95 -13.81
CA ALA A 67 -31.14 13.03 -13.58
C ALA A 67 -31.49 13.27 -12.10
N ASN A 68 -31.09 12.37 -11.19
CA ASN A 68 -31.40 12.44 -9.77
C ASN A 68 -30.15 12.66 -8.89
N PHE A 69 -28.99 12.99 -9.49
CA PHE A 69 -27.76 13.15 -8.73
C PHE A 69 -27.66 14.47 -7.98
N ALA A 70 -27.24 14.35 -6.72
CA ALA A 70 -26.57 15.44 -6.02
C ALA A 70 -25.10 15.45 -6.45
N HIS A 71 -24.61 16.56 -6.98
CA HIS A 71 -23.23 16.69 -7.42
C HIS A 71 -22.43 17.56 -6.46
N TRP A 72 -21.19 17.15 -6.20
CA TRP A 72 -20.21 17.96 -5.49
C TRP A 72 -18.81 17.65 -6.04
N ASP A 73 -17.92 18.62 -5.98
CA ASP A 73 -16.56 18.49 -6.51
C ASP A 73 -15.50 18.49 -5.41
N ASP A 74 -15.81 19.12 -4.29
CA ASP A 74 -14.88 19.41 -3.22
C ASP A 74 -14.84 18.32 -2.14
N ILE A 75 -13.69 18.17 -1.50
CA ILE A 75 -13.48 17.44 -0.26
C ILE A 75 -12.96 18.43 0.79
N ASP A 76 -13.66 18.52 1.93
CA ASP A 76 -13.22 19.26 3.11
C ASP A 76 -12.63 18.31 4.15
N VAL A 77 -11.42 18.62 4.62
CA VAL A 77 -10.76 17.93 5.73
C VAL A 77 -10.69 18.88 6.92
N HIS A 78 -11.50 18.59 7.94
CA HIS A 78 -11.50 19.34 9.20
C HIS A 78 -10.52 18.70 10.17
N TYR A 79 -9.41 19.40 10.45
CA TYR A 79 -8.36 18.89 11.30
C TYR A 79 -7.68 20.01 12.10
N ARG A 80 -7.60 19.85 13.42
CA ARG A 80 -6.97 20.80 14.37
C ARG A 80 -7.44 22.26 14.17
N GLY A 81 -8.74 22.45 13.99
CA GLY A 81 -9.37 23.77 13.82
C GLY A 81 -9.18 24.41 12.45
N GLN A 82 -8.58 23.71 11.49
CA GLN A 82 -8.44 24.15 10.10
C GLN A 82 -9.33 23.33 9.18
N VAL A 83 -9.76 23.95 8.08
CA VAL A 83 -10.46 23.28 6.99
C VAL A 83 -9.56 23.34 5.76
N LEU A 84 -9.08 22.18 5.33
CA LEU A 84 -8.34 22.06 4.08
C LEU A 84 -9.27 21.51 3.01
N ARG A 85 -9.55 22.35 2.01
CA ARG A 85 -10.37 21.98 0.87
C ARG A 85 -9.49 21.52 -0.28
N SER A 86 -9.86 20.40 -0.89
CA SER A 86 -9.35 20.01 -2.19
C SER A 86 -10.49 19.85 -3.20
N THR A 87 -10.30 20.33 -4.42
CA THR A 87 -11.30 20.43 -5.49
C THR A 87 -11.04 19.44 -6.63
N GLY A 88 -11.88 19.39 -7.66
CA GLY A 88 -11.67 18.59 -8.88
C GLY A 88 -11.78 17.07 -8.67
N HIS A 89 -12.47 16.64 -7.61
CA HIS A 89 -12.64 15.21 -7.35
C HIS A 89 -13.79 14.60 -8.15
N GLY A 90 -14.83 15.40 -8.44
CA GLY A 90 -16.03 14.99 -9.19
C GLY A 90 -16.77 13.83 -8.54
N PHE A 91 -17.80 14.15 -7.76
CA PHE A 91 -18.66 13.14 -7.12
C PHE A 91 -20.13 13.35 -7.50
N ALA A 92 -20.83 12.22 -7.52
CA ALA A 92 -22.28 12.19 -7.65
C ALA A 92 -22.87 11.26 -6.59
N GLY A 93 -23.86 11.74 -5.87
CA GLY A 93 -24.59 11.00 -4.85
C GLY A 93 -26.04 10.77 -5.25
N LEU A 94 -26.59 9.64 -4.83
CA LEU A 94 -28.01 9.33 -4.95
C LEU A 94 -28.49 8.62 -3.70
N SER A 95 -29.70 8.92 -3.24
CA SER A 95 -30.39 8.11 -2.23
C SER A 95 -30.41 6.63 -2.64
N ARG A 96 -30.08 5.70 -1.73
CA ARG A 96 -30.16 4.26 -2.02
C ARG A 96 -31.60 3.84 -2.35
N GLN A 97 -32.57 4.36 -1.61
CA GLN A 97 -33.99 4.19 -1.92
C GLN A 97 -34.30 4.75 -3.31
N ARG A 98 -33.73 5.92 -3.59
CA ARG A 98 -33.59 6.57 -4.89
C ARG A 98 -33.37 5.56 -6.03
N LEU A 99 -32.19 4.98 -5.97
CA LEU A 99 -31.65 4.04 -6.93
C LEU A 99 -32.53 2.79 -7.08
N LEU A 100 -32.95 2.19 -5.98
CA LEU A 100 -33.77 0.98 -6.00
C LEU A 100 -35.12 1.23 -6.66
N HIS A 101 -35.75 2.38 -6.39
CA HIS A 101 -36.99 2.78 -7.06
C HIS A 101 -36.84 2.85 -8.58
N LEU A 102 -35.76 3.49 -9.06
CA LEU A 102 -35.47 3.60 -10.50
C LEU A 102 -35.21 2.23 -11.14
N LEU A 103 -34.42 1.37 -10.50
CA LEU A 103 -34.12 0.04 -11.01
C LEU A 103 -35.34 -0.89 -11.02
N ARG A 104 -36.22 -0.80 -10.01
CA ARG A 104 -37.49 -1.55 -9.99
C ARG A 104 -38.42 -1.10 -11.10
N ALA A 105 -38.63 0.21 -11.26
CA ALA A 105 -39.44 0.75 -12.35
C ALA A 105 -38.92 0.24 -13.71
N ARG A 106 -37.60 0.22 -13.88
CA ARG A 106 -36.96 -0.33 -15.08
C ARG A 106 -37.23 -1.83 -15.27
N CYS A 107 -37.17 -2.63 -14.22
CA CYS A 107 -37.52 -4.05 -14.27
C CYS A 107 -38.99 -4.26 -14.67
N GLU A 108 -39.91 -3.49 -14.10
CA GLU A 108 -41.35 -3.56 -14.39
C GLU A 108 -41.65 -3.17 -15.84
N GLU A 109 -41.04 -2.09 -16.35
CA GLU A 109 -41.12 -1.67 -17.76
C GLU A 109 -40.71 -2.78 -18.73
N LEU A 110 -39.68 -3.56 -18.37
CA LEU A 110 -39.15 -4.66 -19.18
C LEU A 110 -39.92 -5.98 -18.98
N GLY A 111 -40.91 -6.01 -18.07
CA GLY A 111 -41.72 -7.19 -17.77
C GLY A 111 -40.99 -8.25 -16.95
N VAL A 112 -40.10 -7.85 -16.04
CA VAL A 112 -39.51 -8.71 -15.00
C VAL A 112 -40.52 -8.88 -13.86
N ALA A 113 -40.72 -10.11 -13.37
CA ALA A 113 -41.60 -10.38 -12.24
C ALA A 113 -40.87 -10.10 -10.91
N LEU A 114 -41.41 -9.20 -10.09
CA LEU A 114 -40.84 -8.85 -8.78
C LEU A 114 -41.71 -9.40 -7.66
N HIS A 115 -41.11 -10.19 -6.76
CA HIS A 115 -41.76 -10.74 -5.56
C HIS A 115 -41.03 -10.26 -4.31
N PHE A 116 -41.71 -9.45 -3.51
CA PHE A 116 -41.20 -8.94 -2.23
C PHE A 116 -41.66 -9.82 -1.07
N GLU A 117 -41.09 -9.57 0.12
CA GLU A 117 -41.39 -10.31 1.35
C GLU A 117 -41.26 -11.83 1.18
N THR A 118 -40.34 -12.25 0.29
CA THR A 118 -40.11 -13.65 -0.05
C THR A 118 -38.63 -13.99 0.12
N GLU A 119 -38.29 -14.61 1.25
CA GLU A 119 -36.92 -15.05 1.52
C GLU A 119 -36.64 -16.43 0.91
N ILE A 120 -35.63 -16.49 0.06
CA ILE A 120 -35.09 -17.75 -0.47
C ILE A 120 -33.82 -18.10 0.30
N THR A 121 -33.86 -19.23 1.00
CA THR A 121 -32.73 -19.70 1.82
C THR A 121 -31.96 -20.87 1.19
N THR A 122 -32.49 -21.46 0.12
CA THR A 122 -31.89 -22.58 -0.60
C THR A 122 -32.28 -22.56 -2.08
N ALA A 123 -31.36 -22.98 -2.94
CA ALA A 123 -31.63 -23.17 -4.36
C ALA A 123 -32.43 -24.46 -4.66
N LYS A 124 -32.59 -25.35 -3.67
CA LYS A 124 -33.28 -26.63 -3.86
C LYS A 124 -34.75 -26.41 -4.20
N GLY A 125 -35.19 -26.94 -5.34
CA GLY A 125 -36.58 -26.87 -5.80
C GLY A 125 -36.92 -25.60 -6.57
N ILE A 126 -35.95 -24.71 -6.81
CA ILE A 126 -36.12 -23.59 -7.74
C ILE A 126 -35.98 -24.14 -9.16
N ASP A 127 -37.05 -24.05 -9.93
CA ASP A 127 -37.06 -24.38 -11.35
C ASP A 127 -36.52 -23.17 -12.14
N ALA A 128 -35.24 -23.21 -12.51
CA ALA A 128 -34.55 -22.15 -13.24
C ALA A 128 -33.36 -22.71 -14.04
N ASP A 129 -33.10 -22.13 -15.21
CA ASP A 129 -31.88 -22.37 -16.00
C ASP A 129 -30.67 -21.67 -15.37
N LEU A 130 -30.89 -20.55 -14.67
CA LEU A 130 -29.85 -19.79 -13.97
C LEU A 130 -30.44 -19.16 -12.70
N ILE A 131 -29.69 -19.27 -11.59
CA ILE A 131 -29.97 -18.64 -10.31
C ILE A 131 -28.87 -17.61 -10.04
N ILE A 132 -29.25 -16.34 -9.90
CA ILE A 132 -28.34 -15.26 -9.54
C ILE A 132 -28.51 -14.99 -8.04
N ALA A 133 -27.50 -15.34 -7.24
CA ALA A 133 -27.43 -15.03 -5.83
C ALA A 133 -26.87 -13.60 -5.64
N ALA A 134 -27.78 -12.63 -5.55
CA ALA A 134 -27.53 -11.21 -5.32
C ALA A 134 -28.10 -10.74 -3.96
N ASP A 135 -28.24 -11.66 -3.01
CA ASP A 135 -28.92 -11.46 -1.72
C ASP A 135 -28.02 -10.82 -0.64
N GLY A 136 -26.92 -10.23 -1.09
CA GLY A 136 -26.05 -9.35 -0.35
C GLY A 136 -25.01 -10.04 0.52
N LEU A 137 -24.39 -9.26 1.40
CA LEU A 137 -23.34 -9.68 2.33
C LEU A 137 -23.68 -10.98 3.10
N ASN A 138 -24.92 -11.09 3.59
CA ASN A 138 -25.40 -12.24 4.37
C ASN A 138 -26.08 -13.30 3.46
N SER A 139 -25.45 -13.58 2.31
CA SER A 139 -26.00 -14.46 1.29
C SER A 139 -26.26 -15.87 1.82
N ARG A 140 -27.53 -16.28 1.86
CA ARG A 140 -27.93 -17.63 2.31
C ARG A 140 -27.55 -18.69 1.27
N LEU A 141 -27.59 -18.33 -0.01
CA LEU A 141 -27.23 -19.24 -1.10
C LEU A 141 -25.72 -19.52 -1.11
N ARG A 142 -24.89 -18.49 -0.89
CA ARG A 142 -23.44 -18.67 -0.71
C ARG A 142 -23.15 -19.59 0.47
N ASP A 143 -23.75 -19.30 1.62
CA ASP A 143 -23.47 -20.06 2.85
C ASP A 143 -23.92 -21.53 2.72
N ALA A 144 -25.06 -21.79 2.07
CA ALA A 144 -25.57 -23.14 1.81
C ALA A 144 -24.67 -23.99 0.87
N ARG A 145 -23.74 -23.35 0.16
CA ARG A 145 -22.77 -23.96 -0.77
C ARG A 145 -21.33 -23.56 -0.46
N ALA A 146 -21.04 -23.22 0.80
CA ALA A 146 -19.73 -22.72 1.21
C ALA A 146 -18.55 -23.67 0.86
N ALA A 147 -18.80 -24.99 0.83
CA ALA A 147 -17.78 -25.96 0.42
C ALA A 147 -17.31 -25.77 -1.04
N HIS A 148 -18.19 -25.28 -1.93
CA HIS A 148 -17.85 -24.96 -3.32
C HIS A 148 -17.27 -23.56 -3.46
N PHE A 149 -17.98 -22.55 -2.94
CA PHE A 149 -17.60 -21.14 -3.12
C PHE A 149 -16.34 -20.75 -2.33
N GLN A 150 -16.08 -21.46 -1.22
CA GLN A 150 -14.97 -21.21 -0.30
C GLN A 150 -14.90 -19.74 0.14
N PRO A 151 -15.97 -19.21 0.79
CA PRO A 151 -15.99 -17.83 1.25
C PRO A 151 -14.95 -17.62 2.35
N ARG A 152 -14.26 -16.49 2.28
CA ARG A 152 -13.45 -15.92 3.36
C ARG A 152 -14.05 -14.58 3.75
N ILE A 153 -14.30 -14.42 5.06
CA ILE A 153 -14.85 -13.19 5.63
C ILE A 153 -13.87 -12.67 6.66
N GLU A 154 -13.37 -11.45 6.44
CA GLU A 154 -12.48 -10.75 7.37
C GLU A 154 -13.17 -9.50 7.90
N TYR A 155 -13.25 -9.37 9.22
CA TYR A 155 -13.86 -8.20 9.87
C TYR A 155 -12.80 -7.14 10.15
N GLY A 156 -13.12 -5.88 9.82
CA GLY A 156 -12.32 -4.72 10.18
C GLY A 156 -12.19 -4.51 11.69
N ARG A 157 -11.19 -3.72 12.09
CA ARG A 157 -10.90 -3.44 13.51
C ARG A 157 -11.77 -2.33 14.12
N THR A 158 -12.30 -1.43 13.29
CA THR A 158 -13.11 -0.30 13.72
C THR A 158 -14.60 -0.60 13.70
N ARG A 159 -15.33 0.17 14.51
CA ARG A 159 -16.79 0.19 14.57
C ARG A 159 -17.28 1.38 13.77
N PHE A 160 -18.31 1.18 12.96
CA PHE A 160 -19.01 2.26 12.29
C PHE A 160 -20.53 2.14 12.44
N THR A 161 -21.21 3.28 12.41
CA THR A 161 -22.66 3.39 12.24
C THR A 161 -22.95 4.36 11.10
N TRP A 162 -24.00 4.07 10.33
CA TRP A 162 -24.42 4.89 9.21
C TRP A 162 -25.68 5.66 9.58
N LEU A 163 -25.54 6.97 9.78
CA LEU A 163 -26.65 7.88 10.08
C LEU A 163 -26.92 8.81 8.89
N GLY A 164 -28.10 9.41 8.88
CA GLY A 164 -28.45 10.52 7.99
C GLY A 164 -28.53 11.83 8.76
N THR A 165 -28.63 12.95 8.07
CA THR A 165 -28.91 14.25 8.67
C THR A 165 -29.60 15.16 7.67
N THR A 166 -30.33 16.17 8.16
CA THR A 166 -30.85 17.26 7.31
C THR A 166 -29.81 18.36 7.06
N ARG A 167 -28.62 18.24 7.68
CA ARG A 167 -27.51 19.16 7.45
C ARG A 167 -26.98 18.97 6.03
N GLN A 168 -27.01 20.01 5.22
CA GLN A 168 -26.30 20.03 3.93
C GLN A 168 -24.85 20.45 4.11
N PHE A 169 -23.95 19.76 3.42
CA PHE A 169 -22.52 20.04 3.43
C PHE A 169 -22.09 20.65 2.09
N PRO A 170 -21.19 21.65 2.08
CA PRO A 170 -20.72 22.24 0.82
C PRO A 170 -19.80 21.31 0.02
N ALA A 171 -19.27 20.26 0.65
CA ALA A 171 -18.26 19.35 0.12
C ALA A 171 -18.43 17.94 0.73
N PHE A 172 -17.76 16.93 0.17
CA PHE A 172 -17.52 15.69 0.89
C PHE A 172 -16.67 16.00 2.12
N THR A 173 -17.20 15.81 3.31
CA THR A 173 -16.57 16.33 4.52
C THR A 173 -16.05 15.21 5.42
N PHE A 174 -14.80 15.35 5.85
CA PHE A 174 -14.21 14.54 6.90
C PHE A 174 -14.05 15.37 8.19
N TYR A 175 -14.59 14.85 9.30
CA TYR A 175 -14.33 15.40 10.63
C TYR A 175 -13.54 14.41 11.47
N PHE A 176 -12.63 14.94 12.30
CA PHE A 176 -11.87 14.18 13.27
C PHE A 176 -12.00 14.88 14.63
N ARG A 177 -12.61 14.20 15.60
CA ARG A 177 -12.83 14.74 16.95
C ARG A 177 -12.35 13.75 18.00
N GLU A 178 -11.52 14.22 18.91
CA GLU A 178 -11.10 13.44 20.07
C GLU A 178 -11.92 13.88 21.29
N ASP A 179 -12.35 12.93 22.10
CA ASP A 179 -13.04 13.16 23.38
C ASP A 179 -12.43 12.27 24.48
N ALA A 180 -13.11 12.16 25.63
CA ALA A 180 -12.64 11.35 26.75
C ALA A 180 -12.61 9.82 26.45
N HIS A 181 -13.29 9.37 25.40
CA HIS A 181 -13.40 7.96 25.02
C HIS A 181 -12.35 7.59 23.96
N GLY A 182 -12.05 8.49 23.03
CA GLY A 182 -11.01 8.34 22.02
C GLY A 182 -11.28 9.18 20.77
N LEU A 183 -10.71 8.75 19.64
CA LEU A 183 -10.86 9.43 18.35
C LEU A 183 -12.13 8.97 17.60
N TRP A 184 -12.88 9.95 17.10
CA TRP A 184 -14.08 9.77 16.29
C TRP A 184 -13.88 10.42 14.93
N ARG A 185 -14.32 9.71 13.89
CA ARG A 185 -14.20 10.15 12.50
C ARG A 185 -15.58 10.18 11.85
N VAL A 186 -15.81 11.19 11.03
CA VAL A 186 -17.07 11.34 10.27
C VAL A 186 -16.79 11.42 8.79
N HIS A 187 -17.65 10.75 8.01
CA HIS A 187 -17.71 10.88 6.56
C HIS A 187 -19.10 11.41 6.22
N ALA A 188 -19.16 12.65 5.73
CA ALA A 188 -20.42 13.33 5.44
C ALA A 188 -20.49 13.80 3.99
N TYR A 189 -21.62 13.57 3.33
CA TYR A 189 -21.85 14.00 1.94
C TYR A 189 -23.34 14.03 1.63
N ASN A 190 -23.74 14.97 0.76
CA ASN A 190 -25.13 15.09 0.32
C ASN A 190 -25.49 13.91 -0.60
N PHE A 191 -26.73 13.44 -0.56
CA PHE A 191 -27.19 12.40 -1.51
C PHE A 191 -28.56 12.69 -2.10
N GLU A 192 -29.27 13.68 -1.55
CA GLU A 192 -30.56 14.19 -1.98
C GLU A 192 -30.70 15.63 -1.43
N ASP A 193 -31.54 16.44 -2.06
CA ASP A 193 -31.78 17.80 -1.56
C ASP A 193 -32.33 17.78 -0.13
N GLY A 194 -31.72 18.56 0.75
CA GLY A 194 -32.05 18.60 2.17
C GLY A 194 -31.64 17.37 3.00
N LEU A 195 -31.00 16.34 2.41
CA LEU A 195 -30.52 15.14 3.12
C LEU A 195 -29.05 14.78 2.84
N SER A 196 -28.34 14.39 3.88
CA SER A 196 -26.92 13.99 3.82
C SER A 196 -26.63 12.74 4.60
N THR A 197 -25.62 12.01 4.16
CA THR A 197 -24.99 10.92 4.89
C THR A 197 -24.14 11.49 6.02
N PHE A 198 -24.14 10.82 7.17
CA PHE A 198 -23.27 11.09 8.31
C PHE A 198 -22.79 9.75 8.90
N ILE A 199 -21.74 9.17 8.33
CA ILE A 199 -21.16 7.91 8.83
C ILE A 199 -20.19 8.26 9.95
N VAL A 200 -20.38 7.65 11.13
CA VAL A 200 -19.49 7.82 12.28
C VAL A 200 -18.68 6.54 12.45
N GLU A 201 -17.37 6.67 12.60
CA GLU A 201 -16.44 5.56 12.77
C GLU A 201 -15.50 5.82 13.97
N THR A 202 -15.25 4.79 14.78
CA THR A 202 -14.32 4.84 15.92
C THR A 202 -13.62 3.50 16.14
N THR A 203 -12.61 3.44 17.01
CA THR A 203 -11.98 2.19 17.41
C THR A 203 -12.91 1.36 18.29
N ASP A 204 -12.73 0.03 18.33
CA ASP A 204 -13.52 -0.84 19.19
C ASP A 204 -13.37 -0.46 20.68
N ASP A 205 -12.18 -0.01 21.09
CA ASP A 205 -11.91 0.46 22.46
C ASP A 205 -12.68 1.75 22.82
N ALA A 206 -12.63 2.77 21.97
CA ALA A 206 -13.37 4.02 22.19
C ALA A 206 -14.89 3.80 22.17
N TRP A 207 -15.38 2.95 21.27
CA TRP A 207 -16.79 2.53 21.22
C TRP A 207 -17.24 1.86 22.53
N ARG A 208 -16.43 0.95 23.09
CA ARG A 208 -16.71 0.32 24.40
C ARG A 208 -16.68 1.31 25.54
N LYS A 209 -15.66 2.18 25.59
CA LYS A 209 -15.53 3.22 26.62
C LYS A 209 -16.74 4.17 26.64
N ALA A 210 -17.31 4.45 25.46
CA ALA A 210 -18.51 5.26 25.32
C ALA A 210 -19.82 4.51 25.69
N GLY A 211 -19.77 3.21 26.01
CA GLY A 211 -20.93 2.42 26.41
C GLY A 211 -21.91 2.11 25.27
N LEU A 212 -21.45 2.15 24.01
CA LEU A 212 -22.32 2.02 22.83
C LEU A 212 -22.61 0.56 22.41
N GLU A 213 -22.09 -0.43 23.15
CA GLU A 213 -22.29 -1.87 22.87
C GLU A 213 -23.76 -2.31 22.88
N HIS A 214 -24.54 -1.63 23.72
CA HIS A 214 -25.96 -1.93 23.94
C HIS A 214 -26.86 -0.75 23.61
N ALA A 215 -26.29 0.30 23.00
CA ALA A 215 -27.05 1.49 22.63
C ALA A 215 -28.07 1.14 21.54
N THR A 216 -29.31 1.60 21.74
CA THR A 216 -30.33 1.67 20.70
C THR A 216 -29.90 2.65 19.60
N GLU A 217 -30.54 2.59 18.43
CA GLU A 217 -30.30 3.57 17.36
C GLU A 217 -30.52 5.02 17.84
N ARG A 218 -31.54 5.23 18.69
CA ARG A 218 -31.84 6.54 19.26
C ARG A 218 -30.77 7.03 20.21
N GLU A 219 -30.25 6.16 21.08
CA GLU A 219 -29.15 6.49 21.99
C GLU A 219 -27.87 6.77 21.19
N THR A 220 -27.58 5.98 20.16
CA THR A 220 -26.47 6.21 19.23
C THR A 220 -26.58 7.57 18.55
N ALA A 221 -27.74 7.91 17.98
CA ALA A 221 -27.96 9.20 17.34
C ALA A 221 -27.86 10.36 18.34
N SER A 222 -28.33 10.18 19.58
CA SER A 222 -28.24 11.22 20.62
C SER A 222 -26.78 11.46 21.02
N PHE A 223 -26.01 10.40 21.26
CA PHE A 223 -24.58 10.48 21.56
C PHE A 223 -23.81 11.19 20.43
N CYS A 224 -24.01 10.77 19.19
CA CYS A 224 -23.35 11.39 18.03
C CYS A 224 -23.79 12.84 17.82
N ALA A 225 -25.04 13.20 18.12
CA ALA A 225 -25.52 14.57 17.99
C ALA A 225 -24.88 15.52 19.02
N GLU A 226 -24.67 15.04 20.24
CA GLU A 226 -23.94 15.77 21.27
C GLU A 226 -22.45 15.91 20.89
N LEU A 227 -21.82 14.80 20.50
CA LEU A 227 -20.41 14.77 20.12
C LEU A 227 -20.09 15.69 18.92
N PHE A 228 -21.00 15.83 17.96
CA PHE A 228 -20.83 16.63 16.75
C PHE A 228 -21.80 17.82 16.66
N GLN A 229 -22.19 18.38 17.80
CA GLN A 229 -23.20 19.44 17.87
C GLN A 229 -22.83 20.68 17.04
N GLU A 230 -21.54 21.04 17.04
CA GLU A 230 -21.00 22.21 16.32
C GLU A 230 -21.07 21.99 14.80
N GLU A 231 -20.71 20.80 14.34
CA GLU A 231 -20.71 20.40 12.92
C GLU A 231 -22.15 20.24 12.38
N LEU A 232 -23.06 19.73 13.21
CA LEU A 232 -24.46 19.53 12.85
C LEU A 232 -25.29 20.81 12.87
N GLN A 233 -24.87 21.85 13.59
CA GLN A 233 -25.53 23.16 13.65
C GLN A 233 -27.04 23.06 13.96
N GLY A 234 -27.41 22.16 14.86
CA GLY A 234 -28.80 21.95 15.30
C GLY A 234 -29.65 21.07 14.37
N HIS A 235 -29.11 20.57 13.26
CA HIS A 235 -29.82 19.61 12.42
C HIS A 235 -29.85 18.21 13.05
N PRO A 236 -31.00 17.50 13.03
CA PRO A 236 -31.12 16.17 13.61
C PRO A 236 -30.31 15.12 12.85
N LEU A 237 -29.86 14.09 13.58
CA LEU A 237 -29.42 12.83 13.02
C LEU A 237 -30.62 11.90 12.80
N LEU A 238 -30.63 11.21 11.66
CA LEU A 238 -31.68 10.31 11.19
C LEU A 238 -31.18 8.87 11.28
N CYS A 239 -32.03 7.97 11.78
CA CYS A 239 -31.73 6.56 11.91
C CYS A 239 -32.42 5.77 10.78
N ASN A 240 -31.70 4.81 10.21
CA ASN A 240 -32.25 3.84 9.26
C ASN A 240 -31.46 2.53 9.35
N TYR A 241 -31.76 1.70 10.35
CA TYR A 241 -30.97 0.53 10.72
C TYR A 241 -29.51 0.90 11.02
N SER A 242 -29.36 2.01 11.76
CA SER A 242 -28.10 2.67 12.11
C SER A 242 -27.42 1.98 13.29
N ILE A 243 -27.06 0.72 13.09
CA ILE A 243 -26.38 -0.11 14.08
C ILE A 243 -24.85 -0.01 13.99
N TRP A 244 -24.18 -0.15 15.12
CA TRP A 244 -22.73 -0.28 15.18
C TRP A 244 -22.27 -1.65 14.69
N ARG A 245 -21.35 -1.68 13.73
CA ARG A 245 -20.79 -2.92 13.19
C ARG A 245 -19.36 -2.73 12.71
N GLN A 246 -18.65 -3.86 12.56
CA GLN A 246 -17.39 -3.92 11.85
C GLN A 246 -17.67 -4.19 10.37
N PHE A 247 -16.84 -3.65 9.47
CA PHE A 247 -17.00 -3.91 8.05
C PHE A 247 -16.49 -5.33 7.70
N PRO A 248 -17.31 -6.18 7.07
CA PRO A 248 -16.88 -7.50 6.61
C PRO A 248 -16.41 -7.45 5.16
N THR A 249 -15.13 -7.74 4.95
CA THR A 249 -14.53 -7.97 3.63
C THR A 249 -14.78 -9.43 3.23
N VAL A 250 -15.56 -9.62 2.16
CA VAL A 250 -15.91 -10.94 1.62
C VAL A 250 -15.10 -11.19 0.35
N THR A 251 -14.54 -12.39 0.24
CA THR A 251 -13.97 -12.95 -0.99
C THR A 251 -14.43 -14.38 -1.16
N ASN A 252 -14.62 -14.85 -2.39
CA ASN A 252 -14.92 -16.25 -2.70
C ASN A 252 -13.90 -16.76 -3.72
N ALA A 253 -13.42 -18.00 -3.55
CA ALA A 253 -12.49 -18.61 -4.50
C ALA A 253 -13.17 -18.98 -5.83
N ARG A 254 -14.49 -19.25 -5.78
CA ARG A 254 -15.33 -19.51 -6.94
C ARG A 254 -16.61 -18.71 -6.86
N TRP A 255 -17.08 -18.20 -7.97
CA TRP A 255 -18.28 -17.34 -8.01
C TRP A 255 -19.50 -18.03 -8.60
N HIS A 256 -19.38 -19.30 -8.98
CA HIS A 256 -20.53 -20.08 -9.43
C HIS A 256 -20.41 -21.56 -9.02
N ASP A 257 -21.54 -22.24 -8.96
CA ASP A 257 -21.71 -23.67 -8.70
C ASP A 257 -22.93 -24.15 -9.50
N ASP A 258 -22.71 -25.03 -10.47
CA ASP A 258 -23.69 -25.47 -11.46
C ASP A 258 -24.39 -24.29 -12.18
N ASN A 259 -25.67 -24.06 -11.87
CA ASN A 259 -26.48 -22.98 -12.42
C ASN A 259 -26.65 -21.81 -11.43
N ILE A 260 -25.90 -21.76 -10.33
CA ILE A 260 -25.94 -20.70 -9.33
C ILE A 260 -24.72 -19.80 -9.50
N VAL A 261 -24.92 -18.49 -9.62
CA VAL A 261 -23.82 -17.50 -9.71
C VAL A 261 -23.97 -16.43 -8.62
N LEU A 262 -22.86 -16.08 -7.97
CA LEU A 262 -22.77 -15.00 -7.00
C LEU A 262 -22.59 -13.64 -7.70
N LEU A 263 -23.26 -12.61 -7.20
CA LEU A 263 -23.19 -11.26 -7.76
C LEU A 263 -23.20 -10.17 -6.68
N GLY A 264 -22.38 -9.13 -6.84
CA GLY A 264 -22.25 -8.03 -5.88
C GLY A 264 -21.76 -8.49 -4.51
N ASP A 265 -22.30 -7.92 -3.43
CA ASP A 265 -21.86 -8.20 -2.05
C ASP A 265 -21.96 -9.68 -1.62
N ALA A 266 -22.71 -10.51 -2.36
CA ALA A 266 -22.70 -11.96 -2.16
C ALA A 266 -21.37 -12.58 -2.61
N ALA A 267 -20.80 -12.10 -3.72
CA ALA A 267 -19.54 -12.55 -4.30
C ALA A 267 -18.32 -11.88 -3.66
N HIS A 268 -18.38 -10.57 -3.42
CA HIS A 268 -17.26 -9.79 -2.89
C HIS A 268 -17.72 -8.45 -2.33
N THR A 269 -17.02 -7.92 -1.33
CA THR A 269 -17.29 -6.58 -0.78
C THR A 269 -16.05 -5.69 -0.82
N ALA A 270 -16.25 -4.37 -0.85
CA ALA A 270 -15.19 -3.38 -0.74
C ALA A 270 -15.57 -2.31 0.30
N HIS A 271 -14.64 -1.96 1.18
CA HIS A 271 -14.85 -0.98 2.25
C HIS A 271 -15.44 0.34 1.72
N PHE A 272 -16.45 0.89 2.40
CA PHE A 272 -17.19 2.08 1.96
C PHE A 272 -16.30 3.31 1.77
N SER A 273 -15.12 3.34 2.40
CA SER A 273 -14.13 4.42 2.29
C SER A 273 -13.64 4.73 0.87
N VAL A 274 -13.87 3.84 -0.10
CA VAL A 274 -13.55 4.06 -1.53
C VAL A 274 -14.81 4.15 -2.42
N GLY A 275 -16.00 4.19 -1.83
CA GLY A 275 -17.26 4.47 -2.55
C GLY A 275 -17.59 3.53 -3.71
N SER A 276 -17.17 2.25 -3.66
CA SER A 276 -17.20 1.36 -4.83
C SER A 276 -18.17 0.17 -4.75
N GLY A 277 -18.88 -0.05 -3.63
CA GLY A 277 -19.73 -1.24 -3.46
C GLY A 277 -20.87 -1.35 -4.50
N THR A 278 -21.69 -0.31 -4.62
CA THR A 278 -22.79 -0.27 -5.61
C THR A 278 -22.28 -0.36 -7.04
N LYS A 279 -21.15 0.32 -7.32
CA LYS A 279 -20.45 0.24 -8.61
C LYS A 279 -20.13 -1.20 -8.96
N LEU A 280 -19.43 -1.91 -8.05
CA LEU A 280 -18.99 -3.27 -8.26
C LEU A 280 -20.16 -4.20 -8.59
N ALA A 281 -21.25 -4.12 -7.81
CA ALA A 281 -22.43 -4.94 -8.04
C ALA A 281 -23.11 -4.68 -9.41
N MET A 282 -23.12 -3.44 -9.88
CA MET A 282 -23.68 -3.10 -11.19
C MET A 282 -22.75 -3.51 -12.34
N GLU A 283 -21.43 -3.39 -12.18
CA GLU A 283 -20.45 -3.85 -13.17
C GLU A 283 -20.42 -5.38 -13.28
N ASP A 284 -20.64 -6.09 -12.18
CA ASP A 284 -20.83 -7.54 -12.19
C ASP A 284 -22.04 -7.95 -13.03
N ALA A 285 -23.15 -7.21 -12.91
CA ALA A 285 -24.34 -7.44 -13.72
C ALA A 285 -24.07 -7.25 -15.24
N ILE A 286 -23.30 -6.22 -15.60
CA ILE A 286 -22.88 -5.96 -16.98
C ILE A 286 -22.04 -7.14 -17.51
N ALA A 287 -21.01 -7.54 -16.76
CA ALA A 287 -20.11 -8.62 -17.18
C ALA A 287 -20.80 -9.98 -17.23
N LEU A 288 -21.73 -10.27 -16.32
CA LEU A 288 -22.52 -11.50 -16.37
C LEU A 288 -23.38 -11.55 -17.63
N ARG A 289 -24.05 -10.44 -17.98
CA ARG A 289 -24.80 -10.31 -19.23
C ARG A 289 -23.92 -10.53 -20.45
N ASP A 290 -22.74 -9.90 -20.50
CA ASP A 290 -21.81 -10.04 -21.63
C ASP A 290 -21.26 -11.46 -21.76
N ALA A 291 -20.95 -12.10 -20.63
CA ALA A 291 -20.47 -13.48 -20.60
C ALA A 291 -21.53 -14.46 -21.13
N LEU A 292 -22.81 -14.26 -20.78
CA LEU A 292 -23.94 -15.06 -21.28
C LEU A 292 -24.23 -14.79 -22.76
N ALA A 293 -24.09 -13.55 -23.23
CA ALA A 293 -24.28 -13.19 -24.64
C ALA A 293 -23.23 -13.82 -25.58
N GLY A 294 -22.05 -14.17 -25.06
CA GLY A 294 -20.99 -14.85 -25.82
C GLY A 294 -21.32 -16.28 -26.28
N GLY A 295 -22.45 -16.86 -25.85
CA GLY A 295 -22.91 -18.19 -26.23
C GLY A 295 -22.12 -19.35 -25.58
N GLY A 296 -22.47 -20.57 -25.98
CA GLY A 296 -21.88 -21.81 -25.43
C GLY A 296 -22.54 -22.32 -24.15
N PRO A 297 -22.00 -23.39 -23.54
CA PRO A 297 -22.53 -23.96 -22.28
C PRO A 297 -22.50 -22.96 -21.12
N LEU A 298 -23.48 -23.05 -20.21
CA LEU A 298 -23.63 -22.13 -19.08
C LEU A 298 -22.38 -22.04 -18.21
N ASP A 299 -21.80 -23.17 -17.82
CA ASP A 299 -20.57 -23.25 -17.04
C ASP A 299 -19.41 -22.46 -17.70
N ALA A 300 -19.25 -22.60 -19.03
CA ALA A 300 -18.25 -21.85 -19.77
C ALA A 300 -18.51 -20.33 -19.74
N ALA A 301 -19.78 -19.90 -19.73
CA ALA A 301 -20.14 -18.49 -19.57
C ALA A 301 -19.85 -17.97 -18.16
N LEU A 302 -20.18 -18.73 -17.12
CA LEU A 302 -19.94 -18.33 -15.72
C LEU A 302 -18.43 -18.26 -15.40
N ASN A 303 -17.62 -19.15 -15.98
CA ASN A 303 -16.16 -19.06 -15.91
C ASN A 303 -15.62 -17.79 -16.58
N ARG A 304 -16.18 -17.38 -17.74
CA ARG A 304 -15.80 -16.11 -18.39
C ARG A 304 -16.18 -14.89 -17.54
N TYR A 305 -17.34 -14.92 -16.89
CA TYR A 305 -17.78 -13.86 -15.98
C TYR A 305 -16.77 -13.66 -14.84
N GLN A 306 -16.42 -14.71 -14.11
CA GLN A 306 -15.42 -14.62 -13.03
C GLN A 306 -14.08 -14.13 -13.58
N ALA A 307 -13.56 -14.76 -14.64
CA ALA A 307 -12.26 -14.41 -15.21
C ALA A 307 -12.17 -12.95 -15.70
N ALA A 308 -13.27 -12.38 -16.20
CA ALA A 308 -13.33 -10.98 -16.63
C ALA A 308 -13.41 -9.99 -15.46
N ARG A 309 -14.08 -10.36 -14.36
CA ARG A 309 -14.34 -9.45 -13.23
C ARG A 309 -13.31 -9.51 -12.12
N GLU A 310 -12.77 -10.68 -11.86
CA GLU A 310 -11.88 -10.93 -10.72
C GLU A 310 -10.70 -9.95 -10.64
N PRO A 311 -9.95 -9.64 -11.73
CA PRO A 311 -8.82 -8.70 -11.65
C PRO A 311 -9.20 -7.28 -11.20
N ASP A 312 -10.34 -6.77 -11.68
CA ASP A 312 -10.84 -5.44 -11.33
C ASP A 312 -11.36 -5.39 -9.90
N VAL A 313 -12.09 -6.43 -9.48
CA VAL A 313 -12.58 -6.59 -8.11
C VAL A 313 -11.42 -6.63 -7.14
N GLU A 314 -10.40 -7.47 -7.39
CA GLU A 314 -9.21 -7.53 -6.56
C GLU A 314 -8.49 -6.18 -6.48
N SER A 315 -8.41 -5.45 -7.60
CA SER A 315 -7.82 -4.11 -7.65
C SER A 315 -8.56 -3.13 -6.74
N VAL A 316 -9.90 -3.14 -6.77
CA VAL A 316 -10.74 -2.31 -5.90
C VAL A 316 -10.61 -2.75 -4.43
N GLN A 317 -10.64 -4.06 -4.14
CA GLN A 317 -10.50 -4.57 -2.78
C GLN A 317 -9.14 -4.24 -2.18
N ARG A 318 -8.05 -4.29 -2.96
CA ARG A 318 -6.72 -3.83 -2.50
C ARG A 318 -6.74 -2.36 -2.13
N ALA A 319 -7.30 -1.49 -2.98
CA ALA A 319 -7.41 -0.06 -2.68
C ALA A 319 -8.30 0.20 -1.44
N ALA A 320 -9.39 -0.55 -1.30
CA ALA A 320 -10.29 -0.49 -0.16
C ALA A 320 -9.61 -0.93 1.13
N ALA A 321 -8.82 -2.00 1.10
CA ALA A 321 -8.08 -2.51 2.24
C ALA A 321 -7.03 -1.51 2.74
N VAL A 322 -6.26 -0.87 1.83
CA VAL A 322 -5.29 0.16 2.22
C VAL A 322 -5.98 1.41 2.78
N SER A 323 -7.09 1.82 2.18
CA SER A 323 -7.90 2.95 2.69
C SER A 323 -8.52 2.64 4.06
N GLN A 324 -9.06 1.43 4.24
CA GLN A 324 -9.58 0.96 5.51
C GLN A 324 -8.48 0.92 6.57
N ALA A 325 -7.31 0.37 6.27
CA ALA A 325 -6.18 0.34 7.20
C ALA A 325 -5.76 1.74 7.64
N TRP A 326 -5.71 2.72 6.72
CA TRP A 326 -5.44 4.12 7.08
C TRP A 326 -6.46 4.66 8.08
N PHE A 327 -7.75 4.41 7.86
CA PHE A 327 -8.77 4.80 8.83
C PHE A 327 -8.61 4.07 10.15
N GLU A 328 -8.46 2.75 10.15
CA GLU A 328 -8.27 1.96 11.37
C GLU A 328 -7.03 2.39 12.18
N ASP A 329 -5.99 2.90 11.51
CA ASP A 329 -4.77 3.42 12.13
C ASP A 329 -4.75 4.96 12.20
N THR A 330 -5.90 5.65 12.15
CA THR A 330 -5.95 7.14 12.12
C THR A 330 -5.16 7.76 13.28
N ASP A 331 -5.20 7.12 14.45
CA ASP A 331 -4.52 7.56 15.68
C ASP A 331 -3.00 7.73 15.49
N ARG A 332 -2.38 7.00 14.55
CA ARG A 332 -0.96 7.17 14.19
C ARG A 332 -0.68 8.58 13.63
N TYR A 333 -1.63 9.12 12.87
CA TYR A 333 -1.49 10.38 12.15
C TYR A 333 -2.08 11.56 12.93
N PHE A 334 -3.10 11.30 13.74
CA PHE A 334 -3.79 12.32 14.53
C PHE A 334 -2.84 12.88 15.62
N GLY A 335 -2.72 14.21 15.70
CA GLY A 335 -1.74 14.87 16.57
C GLY A 335 -0.29 14.88 16.02
N THR A 336 0.11 13.85 15.28
CA THR A 336 1.48 13.70 14.73
C THR A 336 1.70 14.52 13.47
N LEU A 337 0.78 14.46 12.50
CA LEU A 337 0.91 15.17 11.23
C LEU A 337 0.42 16.62 11.33
N GLU A 338 1.06 17.52 10.58
CA GLU A 338 0.54 18.87 10.38
C GLU A 338 -0.68 18.86 9.44
N PRO A 339 -1.58 19.86 9.53
CA PRO A 339 -2.83 19.85 8.77
C PRO A 339 -2.68 19.64 7.26
N GLN A 340 -1.70 20.29 6.62
CA GLN A 340 -1.44 20.11 5.17
C GLN A 340 -1.08 18.65 4.83
N GLN A 341 -0.15 18.06 5.58
CA GLN A 341 0.29 16.69 5.37
C GLN A 341 -0.78 15.66 5.75
N PHE A 342 -1.55 15.91 6.81
CA PHE A 342 -2.67 15.07 7.22
C PHE A 342 -3.74 15.00 6.13
N ALA A 343 -4.16 16.15 5.60
CA ALA A 343 -5.12 16.21 4.49
C ALA A 343 -4.59 15.51 3.24
N TYR A 344 -3.32 15.75 2.87
CA TYR A 344 -2.69 15.07 1.74
C TYR A 344 -2.63 13.54 1.94
N SER A 345 -2.23 13.07 3.13
CA SER A 345 -2.19 11.65 3.47
C SER A 345 -3.58 11.02 3.37
N LEU A 346 -4.60 11.68 3.89
CA LEU A 346 -5.99 11.23 3.79
C LEU A 346 -6.42 11.12 2.33
N LEU A 347 -6.19 12.15 1.50
CA LEU A 347 -6.60 12.16 0.09
C LEU A 347 -5.91 11.07 -0.74
N THR A 348 -4.65 10.76 -0.44
CA THR A 348 -3.85 9.76 -1.18
C THR A 348 -3.87 8.35 -0.58
N ARG A 349 -4.57 8.14 0.55
CA ARG A 349 -4.56 6.90 1.34
C ARG A 349 -4.83 5.63 0.53
N SER A 350 -5.77 5.69 -0.42
CA SER A 350 -6.26 4.52 -1.18
C SER A 350 -5.30 4.07 -2.28
N LEU A 351 -4.19 4.80 -2.48
CA LEU A 351 -3.23 4.59 -3.56
C LEU A 351 -3.78 4.84 -4.98
N ARG A 352 -5.09 5.09 -5.13
CA ARG A 352 -5.73 5.44 -6.41
C ARG A 352 -5.58 6.90 -6.79
N ILE A 353 -5.42 7.76 -5.80
CA ILE A 353 -5.05 9.16 -6.00
C ILE A 353 -3.56 9.25 -5.68
N SER A 354 -2.74 9.35 -6.72
CA SER A 354 -1.31 9.65 -6.61
C SER A 354 -1.07 11.17 -6.64
N HIS A 355 0.14 11.60 -6.34
CA HIS A 355 0.58 12.99 -6.51
C HIS A 355 0.29 13.52 -7.92
N ALA A 356 0.55 12.73 -8.97
CA ALA A 356 0.27 13.12 -10.34
C ALA A 356 -1.24 13.26 -10.61
N ASN A 357 -2.06 12.35 -10.07
CA ASN A 357 -3.51 12.47 -10.22
C ASN A 357 -4.06 13.67 -9.44
N LEU A 358 -3.53 13.95 -8.25
CA LEU A 358 -3.96 15.10 -7.46
C LEU A 358 -3.53 16.41 -8.12
N ALA A 359 -2.37 16.48 -8.76
CA ALA A 359 -1.93 17.65 -9.53
C ALA A 359 -2.89 17.99 -10.68
N VAL A 360 -3.49 16.97 -11.32
CA VAL A 360 -4.49 17.17 -12.38
C VAL A 360 -5.84 17.58 -11.81
N ARG A 361 -6.25 17.00 -10.68
CA ARG A 361 -7.54 17.29 -10.02
C ARG A 361 -7.54 18.66 -9.37
N ASP A 362 -6.50 18.96 -8.60
CA ASP A 362 -6.34 20.16 -7.80
C ASP A 362 -4.89 20.66 -7.85
N PRO A 363 -4.53 21.44 -8.88
CA PRO A 363 -3.21 22.02 -9.00
C PRO A 363 -2.87 22.95 -7.82
N ALA A 364 -3.86 23.64 -7.25
CA ALA A 364 -3.64 24.62 -6.20
C ALA A 364 -3.32 23.95 -4.85
N PHE A 365 -4.08 22.94 -4.46
CA PHE A 365 -3.79 22.15 -3.26
C PHE A 365 -2.47 21.39 -3.39
N THR A 366 -2.17 20.87 -4.57
CA THR A 366 -0.89 20.21 -4.83
C THR A 366 0.26 21.19 -4.67
N ALA A 367 0.21 22.36 -5.31
CA ALA A 367 1.24 23.39 -5.16
C ALA A 367 1.39 23.87 -3.70
N ALA A 368 0.29 23.98 -2.95
CA ALA A 368 0.34 24.29 -1.52
C ALA A 368 1.04 23.19 -0.70
N THR A 369 0.81 21.93 -1.04
CA THR A 369 1.50 20.79 -0.41
C THR A 369 2.99 20.79 -0.75
N GLU A 370 3.35 20.99 -2.02
CA GLU A 370 4.74 21.07 -2.45
C GLU A 370 5.46 22.22 -1.75
N ARG A 371 4.80 23.40 -1.65
CA ARG A 371 5.33 24.55 -0.93
C ARG A 371 5.53 24.24 0.56
N TRP A 372 4.52 23.69 1.23
CA TRP A 372 4.63 23.28 2.63
C TRP A 372 5.79 22.31 2.85
N PHE A 373 5.94 21.30 1.99
CA PHE A 373 7.01 20.31 2.10
C PHE A 373 8.39 20.94 1.85
N ALA A 374 8.49 21.81 0.85
CA ALA A 374 9.71 22.53 0.51
C ALA A 374 10.13 23.52 1.62
N ASP A 375 9.19 24.14 2.33
CA ASP A 375 9.47 24.99 3.50
C ASP A 375 10.08 24.17 4.65
N HIS A 376 9.54 22.98 4.90
CA HIS A 376 10.09 22.03 5.88
C HIS A 376 11.49 21.53 5.50
N ALA A 377 11.78 21.48 4.20
CA ALA A 377 13.10 21.16 3.69
C ALA A 377 14.05 22.37 3.61
N GLY A 378 13.61 23.57 4.03
CA GLY A 378 14.42 24.80 4.01
C GLY A 378 14.64 25.39 2.62
N VAL A 379 13.81 25.05 1.63
CA VAL A 379 13.94 25.54 0.25
C VAL A 379 13.28 26.90 0.09
N THR A 380 14.05 27.93 -0.23
CA THR A 380 13.55 29.32 -0.40
C THR A 380 13.29 29.71 -1.85
N ALA A 381 13.35 28.76 -2.80
CA ALA A 381 13.11 29.04 -4.21
C ALA A 381 11.65 29.54 -4.43
N PRO A 382 11.42 30.47 -5.39
CA PRO A 382 10.08 31.01 -5.66
C PRO A 382 9.05 29.94 -6.02
N THR A 383 9.46 28.96 -6.82
CA THR A 383 8.67 27.77 -7.15
C THR A 383 9.13 26.63 -6.26
N ALA A 384 8.20 26.00 -5.55
CA ALA A 384 8.50 24.80 -4.77
C ALA A 384 8.76 23.63 -5.72
N PRO A 385 9.89 22.90 -5.58
CA PRO A 385 10.06 21.66 -6.32
C PRO A 385 9.15 20.57 -5.75
N PRO A 386 8.79 19.55 -6.55
CA PRO A 386 8.10 18.37 -6.06
C PRO A 386 8.87 17.73 -4.88
N PRO A 387 8.18 17.08 -3.92
CA PRO A 387 8.79 16.53 -2.70
C PRO A 387 10.07 15.72 -2.95
N MET A 388 10.11 14.93 -4.02
CA MET A 388 11.27 14.10 -4.37
C MET A 388 12.54 14.92 -4.67
N PHE A 389 12.42 16.16 -5.12
CA PHE A 389 13.54 17.06 -5.46
C PHE A 389 13.84 18.11 -4.38
N THR A 390 13.26 17.96 -3.18
CA THR A 390 13.71 18.73 -2.02
C THR A 390 14.95 18.09 -1.39
N PRO A 391 15.83 18.88 -0.74
CA PRO A 391 16.99 18.32 -0.07
C PRO A 391 16.61 17.52 1.19
N PHE A 392 17.51 16.65 1.61
CA PHE A 392 17.44 15.95 2.89
C PHE A 392 18.82 15.98 3.56
N ARG A 393 18.88 16.42 4.82
CA ARG A 393 20.12 16.47 5.59
C ARG A 393 20.07 15.50 6.74
N THR A 394 21.13 14.72 6.91
CA THR A 394 21.34 13.84 8.06
C THR A 394 22.80 13.91 8.49
N ARG A 395 23.02 14.26 9.76
CA ARG A 395 24.35 14.62 10.28
C ARG A 395 25.00 15.69 9.39
N GLY A 396 26.25 15.48 8.97
CA GLY A 396 26.99 16.34 8.05
C GLY A 396 26.73 16.08 6.56
N VAL A 397 25.90 15.09 6.21
CA VAL A 397 25.61 14.74 4.81
C VAL A 397 24.33 15.42 4.35
N GLU A 398 24.41 16.10 3.20
CA GLU A 398 23.27 16.73 2.53
C GLU A 398 23.04 16.06 1.18
N LEU A 399 21.83 15.54 1.00
CA LEU A 399 21.36 14.97 -0.26
C LEU A 399 20.60 16.05 -1.02
N GLY A 400 20.96 16.29 -2.28
CA GLY A 400 20.28 17.30 -3.11
C GLY A 400 18.86 16.91 -3.53
N ASN A 401 18.46 15.66 -3.33
CA ASN A 401 17.10 15.16 -3.55
C ASN A 401 16.86 13.89 -2.71
N ARG A 402 15.62 13.41 -2.65
CA ARG A 402 15.19 12.30 -1.78
C ARG A 402 15.19 10.93 -2.46
N ILE A 403 15.81 10.82 -3.64
CA ILE A 403 15.87 9.57 -4.40
C ILE A 403 17.16 8.84 -4.13
N VAL A 404 17.02 7.56 -3.77
CA VAL A 404 18.11 6.67 -3.42
C VAL A 404 18.20 5.53 -4.44
N VAL A 405 19.40 5.24 -4.94
CA VAL A 405 19.67 3.98 -5.63
C VAL A 405 19.85 2.91 -4.57
N SER A 406 18.92 1.94 -4.54
CA SER A 406 18.95 0.86 -3.55
C SER A 406 20.20 -0.03 -3.73
N PRO A 407 20.74 -0.63 -2.65
CA PRO A 407 21.82 -1.61 -2.76
C PRO A 407 21.35 -2.81 -3.59
N MET A 408 22.10 -3.16 -4.63
CA MET A 408 21.81 -4.25 -5.56
C MET A 408 23.08 -5.02 -5.89
N CYS A 409 23.19 -6.29 -5.48
CA CYS A 409 24.37 -7.12 -5.77
C CYS A 409 24.59 -7.30 -7.27
N MET A 410 25.79 -6.98 -7.74
CA MET A 410 26.18 -7.14 -9.14
C MET A 410 26.84 -8.49 -9.42
N TYR A 411 27.28 -9.19 -8.38
CA TYR A 411 27.95 -10.49 -8.49
C TYR A 411 29.14 -10.50 -9.46
N SER A 412 29.81 -9.35 -9.58
CA SER A 412 30.81 -9.05 -10.60
C SER A 412 32.20 -8.77 -10.03
N ALA A 413 32.39 -8.80 -8.71
CA ALA A 413 33.70 -8.64 -8.09
C ALA A 413 34.56 -9.89 -8.32
N ASP A 414 35.88 -9.69 -8.33
CA ASP A 414 36.84 -10.80 -8.29
C ASP A 414 37.41 -10.90 -6.89
N ASP A 415 37.02 -11.94 -6.19
CA ASP A 415 37.43 -12.18 -4.81
C ASP A 415 37.21 -11.00 -3.85
N GLY A 416 36.08 -10.29 -4.02
CA GLY A 416 35.73 -9.10 -3.26
C GLY A 416 36.28 -7.79 -3.84
N VAL A 417 37.22 -7.85 -4.79
CA VAL A 417 37.77 -6.68 -5.48
C VAL A 417 36.79 -6.16 -6.53
N VAL A 418 36.32 -4.93 -6.34
CA VAL A 418 35.50 -4.23 -7.35
C VAL A 418 36.33 -3.80 -8.56
N ASN A 419 35.65 -3.60 -9.69
CA ASN A 419 36.27 -3.39 -10.99
C ASN A 419 35.46 -2.42 -11.86
N ASP A 420 35.81 -2.32 -13.15
CA ASP A 420 35.20 -1.38 -14.09
C ASP A 420 33.68 -1.57 -14.25
N TRP A 421 33.14 -2.78 -14.03
CA TRP A 421 31.69 -2.97 -13.98
C TRP A 421 31.05 -2.09 -12.92
N HIS A 422 31.61 -2.09 -11.71
CA HIS A 422 31.10 -1.34 -10.57
C HIS A 422 31.28 0.16 -10.78
N LEU A 423 32.43 0.58 -11.34
CA LEU A 423 32.68 1.99 -11.68
C LEU A 423 31.63 2.52 -12.67
N VAL A 424 31.39 1.82 -13.77
CA VAL A 424 30.39 2.23 -14.78
C VAL A 424 28.98 2.11 -14.20
N HIS A 425 28.70 1.05 -13.46
CA HIS A 425 27.40 0.82 -12.84
C HIS A 425 27.03 1.96 -11.89
N LEU A 426 27.85 2.22 -10.87
CA LEU A 426 27.57 3.23 -9.84
C LEU A 426 27.72 4.64 -10.41
N GLY A 427 28.75 4.88 -11.23
CA GLY A 427 29.01 6.18 -11.85
C GLY A 427 27.87 6.65 -12.75
N SER A 428 27.26 5.75 -13.53
CA SER A 428 26.11 6.11 -14.39
C SER A 428 24.89 6.54 -13.59
N ARG A 429 24.59 5.93 -12.43
CA ARG A 429 23.45 6.35 -11.60
C ARG A 429 23.74 7.63 -10.81
N ALA A 430 24.99 7.81 -10.37
CA ALA A 430 25.44 9.06 -9.76
C ALA A 430 25.27 10.24 -10.72
N VAL A 431 25.79 10.09 -11.94
CA VAL A 431 25.59 11.06 -13.03
C VAL A 431 24.11 11.19 -13.39
N GLY A 432 23.35 10.09 -13.28
CA GLY A 432 21.89 10.01 -13.48
C GLY A 432 21.04 10.83 -12.49
N GLY A 433 21.65 11.40 -11.45
CA GLY A 433 21.04 12.47 -10.64
C GLY A 433 20.36 12.04 -9.34
N ALA A 434 20.45 10.77 -8.94
CA ALA A 434 19.97 10.35 -7.61
C ALA A 434 20.74 11.10 -6.49
N GLY A 435 20.06 11.39 -5.38
CA GLY A 435 20.67 12.10 -4.24
C GLY A 435 21.65 11.23 -3.46
N LEU A 436 21.39 9.92 -3.39
CA LEU A 436 22.24 8.94 -2.72
C LEU A 436 22.39 7.68 -3.55
N ILE A 437 23.64 7.22 -3.68
CA ILE A 437 24.00 5.93 -4.25
C ILE A 437 24.37 4.98 -3.12
N MET A 438 23.53 3.99 -2.83
CA MET A 438 23.93 2.88 -1.96
C MET A 438 24.58 1.78 -2.79
N THR A 439 25.85 1.49 -2.51
CA THR A 439 26.53 0.37 -3.16
C THR A 439 25.90 -0.95 -2.74
N GLU A 440 26.20 -2.01 -3.49
CA GLU A 440 25.74 -3.34 -3.13
C GLU A 440 26.20 -3.81 -1.75
N MET A 441 25.54 -4.85 -1.25
CA MET A 441 26.00 -5.61 -0.09
C MET A 441 27.48 -5.93 -0.24
N THR A 442 28.29 -5.37 0.65
CA THR A 442 29.75 -5.47 0.63
C THR A 442 30.19 -6.24 1.88
N ASP A 443 30.75 -7.41 1.66
CA ASP A 443 30.96 -8.39 2.72
C ASP A 443 32.18 -8.06 3.59
N VAL A 444 32.01 -8.20 4.91
CA VAL A 444 33.05 -7.88 5.90
C VAL A 444 34.05 -9.01 6.14
N THR A 445 33.80 -10.20 5.60
CA THR A 445 34.74 -11.33 5.55
C THR A 445 34.63 -12.08 4.22
N ARG A 446 35.70 -12.80 3.83
CA ARG A 446 35.73 -13.60 2.59
C ARG A 446 34.66 -14.70 2.58
N ASP A 447 34.49 -15.38 3.71
CA ASP A 447 33.47 -16.43 3.92
C ASP A 447 32.08 -15.86 4.25
N GLY A 448 32.00 -14.56 4.49
CA GLY A 448 30.75 -13.83 4.65
C GLY A 448 30.01 -13.58 3.34
N ARG A 449 30.60 -13.84 2.18
CA ARG A 449 29.99 -13.56 0.87
C ARG A 449 28.76 -14.41 0.56
N ILE A 450 27.81 -13.83 -0.18
CA ILE A 450 26.69 -14.59 -0.77
C ILE A 450 27.22 -15.56 -1.83
N SER A 451 28.01 -15.05 -2.78
CA SER A 451 28.57 -15.79 -3.90
C SER A 451 30.01 -15.35 -4.19
N PRO A 452 30.78 -16.09 -5.01
CA PRO A 452 32.15 -15.72 -5.35
C PRO A 452 32.30 -14.35 -6.02
N GLY A 453 31.21 -13.83 -6.61
CA GLY A 453 31.20 -12.52 -7.27
C GLY A 453 30.82 -11.34 -6.38
N CYS A 454 30.61 -11.53 -5.07
CA CYS A 454 30.21 -10.44 -4.18
C CYS A 454 31.39 -9.53 -3.86
N ALA A 455 31.11 -8.22 -3.79
CA ALA A 455 32.08 -7.23 -3.38
C ALA A 455 32.44 -7.40 -1.89
N GLY A 456 33.66 -7.03 -1.51
CA GLY A 456 34.13 -7.18 -0.14
C GLY A 456 34.82 -5.93 0.38
N LEU A 457 34.93 -5.84 1.71
CA LEU A 457 35.74 -4.85 2.41
C LEU A 457 36.56 -5.47 3.56
N TYR A 458 36.99 -6.72 3.37
CA TYR A 458 37.73 -7.50 4.36
C TYR A 458 39.26 -7.44 4.21
N ASP A 459 39.75 -6.92 3.08
CA ASP A 459 41.18 -6.81 2.75
C ASP A 459 41.56 -5.36 2.45
N ASP A 460 42.77 -4.95 2.79
CA ASP A 460 43.27 -3.59 2.53
C ASP A 460 43.39 -3.32 1.01
N ALA A 461 43.61 -4.36 0.20
CA ALA A 461 43.64 -4.26 -1.25
C ALA A 461 42.29 -3.81 -1.85
N HIS A 462 41.18 -3.94 -1.11
CA HIS A 462 39.86 -3.51 -1.60
C HIS A 462 39.67 -1.99 -1.51
N VAL A 463 40.45 -1.29 -0.68
CA VAL A 463 40.25 0.14 -0.42
C VAL A 463 40.50 1.00 -1.66
N ALA A 464 41.61 0.77 -2.38
CA ALA A 464 41.95 1.60 -3.53
C ALA A 464 40.96 1.46 -4.71
N PRO A 465 40.51 0.24 -5.08
CA PRO A 465 39.44 0.06 -6.07
C PRO A 465 38.12 0.74 -5.69
N TRP A 466 37.70 0.66 -4.43
CA TRP A 466 36.51 1.38 -3.96
C TRP A 466 36.70 2.89 -3.98
N ARG A 467 37.87 3.39 -3.56
CA ARG A 467 38.20 4.81 -3.60
C ARG A 467 38.12 5.39 -5.02
N ARG A 468 38.56 4.63 -6.03
CA ARG A 468 38.41 5.05 -7.43
C ARG A 468 36.95 5.32 -7.81
N ILE A 469 36.00 4.57 -7.23
CA ILE A 469 34.57 4.73 -7.51
C ILE A 469 33.99 5.91 -6.74
N THR A 470 34.29 6.04 -5.45
CA THR A 470 33.83 7.19 -4.65
C THR A 470 34.38 8.51 -5.19
N ASP A 471 35.67 8.55 -5.54
CA ASP A 471 36.32 9.72 -6.16
C ASP A 471 35.62 10.10 -7.47
N PHE A 472 35.24 9.12 -8.30
CA PHE A 472 34.48 9.38 -9.53
C PHE A 472 33.12 10.00 -9.22
N VAL A 473 32.38 9.45 -8.24
CA VAL A 473 31.05 9.95 -7.86
C VAL A 473 31.13 11.39 -7.34
N HIS A 474 32.08 11.67 -6.45
CA HIS A 474 32.29 13.01 -5.88
C HIS A 474 32.78 14.02 -6.91
N ALA A 475 33.61 13.60 -7.87
CA ALA A 475 34.15 14.50 -8.90
C ALA A 475 33.13 14.84 -10.02
N HIS A 476 32.15 13.96 -10.26
CA HIS A 476 31.30 14.05 -11.45
C HIS A 476 29.80 14.10 -11.18
N SER A 477 29.39 14.16 -9.91
CA SER A 477 27.99 14.31 -9.51
C SER A 477 27.86 15.05 -8.18
N ALA A 478 26.63 15.40 -7.81
CA ALA A 478 26.30 15.91 -6.49
C ALA A 478 25.76 14.82 -5.54
N ALA A 479 25.81 13.56 -5.96
CA ALA A 479 25.29 12.45 -5.17
C ALA A 479 26.24 12.11 -4.02
N ALA A 480 25.68 11.79 -2.85
CA ALA A 480 26.42 11.07 -1.82
C ALA A 480 26.57 9.59 -2.23
N ILE A 481 27.59 8.92 -1.71
CA ILE A 481 27.80 7.49 -1.89
C ILE A 481 27.99 6.79 -0.54
N GLY A 482 27.15 5.78 -0.28
CA GLY A 482 27.18 4.97 0.92
C GLY A 482 27.51 3.51 0.62
N VAL A 483 28.06 2.81 1.62
CA VAL A 483 28.34 1.37 1.54
C VAL A 483 27.43 0.56 2.45
N GLN A 484 26.82 -0.50 1.91
CA GLN A 484 26.08 -1.45 2.73
C GLN A 484 27.02 -2.56 3.22
N LEU A 485 27.35 -2.57 4.52
CA LEU A 485 28.21 -3.61 5.13
C LEU A 485 27.38 -4.79 5.64
N ALA A 486 27.84 -6.00 5.34
CA ALA A 486 27.06 -7.20 5.64
C ALA A 486 27.90 -8.48 5.79
N HIS A 487 27.20 -9.54 6.17
CA HIS A 487 27.70 -10.92 6.18
C HIS A 487 26.52 -11.86 5.86
N ALA A 488 26.63 -12.70 4.85
CA ALA A 488 25.55 -13.54 4.33
C ALA A 488 25.10 -14.65 5.29
N GLY A 489 25.96 -15.07 6.20
CA GLY A 489 25.63 -16.09 7.21
C GLY A 489 25.19 -17.40 6.57
N ARG A 490 24.02 -17.93 6.95
CA ARG A 490 23.49 -19.20 6.41
C ARG A 490 23.08 -19.15 4.93
N LYS A 491 23.06 -17.98 4.30
CA LYS A 491 22.76 -17.79 2.87
C LYS A 491 24.01 -17.56 2.01
N GLY A 492 25.20 -17.75 2.59
CA GLY A 492 26.47 -17.65 1.87
C GLY A 492 26.78 -18.86 1.00
N SER A 493 27.88 -18.78 0.25
CA SER A 493 28.40 -19.89 -0.57
C SER A 493 27.38 -20.42 -1.60
N THR A 494 26.68 -19.50 -2.25
CA THR A 494 25.71 -19.77 -3.32
C THR A 494 26.23 -19.33 -4.69
N ARG A 495 25.56 -19.78 -5.75
CA ARG A 495 25.87 -19.39 -7.13
C ARG A 495 25.55 -17.92 -7.39
N ARG A 496 26.05 -17.39 -8.50
CA ARG A 496 25.57 -16.09 -8.97
C ARG A 496 24.10 -16.19 -9.33
N LEU A 497 23.38 -15.07 -9.24
CA LEU A 497 21.93 -15.00 -9.43
C LEU A 497 21.46 -15.72 -10.71
N TRP A 498 22.12 -15.47 -11.85
CA TRP A 498 21.75 -16.04 -13.15
C TRP A 498 22.19 -17.49 -13.36
N GLU A 499 23.01 -18.05 -12.46
CA GLU A 499 23.45 -19.45 -12.45
C GLU A 499 22.58 -20.34 -11.53
N GLY A 500 21.66 -19.71 -10.78
CA GLY A 500 20.73 -20.33 -9.85
C GLY A 500 20.65 -19.56 -8.54
N ILE A 501 19.65 -18.69 -8.42
CA ILE A 501 19.37 -17.91 -7.20
C ILE A 501 19.27 -18.81 -5.96
N ASP A 502 19.97 -18.41 -4.90
CA ASP A 502 20.03 -19.11 -3.61
C ASP A 502 20.47 -20.59 -3.67
N ARG A 503 20.98 -21.07 -4.82
CA ARG A 503 21.45 -22.46 -4.94
C ARG A 503 22.89 -22.58 -4.49
N PRO A 504 23.27 -23.66 -3.78
CA PRO A 504 24.65 -23.87 -3.36
C PRO A 504 25.60 -23.98 -4.55
N LEU A 505 26.87 -23.61 -4.33
CA LEU A 505 27.91 -23.82 -5.34
C LEU A 505 28.06 -25.32 -5.65
N PRO A 506 28.33 -25.69 -6.91
CA PRO A 506 28.57 -27.10 -7.26
C PRO A 506 29.88 -27.64 -6.67
N ALA A 507 30.89 -26.79 -6.48
CA ALA A 507 32.17 -27.11 -5.86
C ALA A 507 32.80 -25.83 -5.25
N GLY A 508 33.79 -26.00 -4.37
CA GLY A 508 34.50 -24.85 -3.77
C GLY A 508 33.69 -24.10 -2.70
N ASN A 509 32.70 -24.76 -2.08
CA ASN A 509 31.95 -24.18 -0.97
C ASN A 509 32.88 -23.89 0.22
N TRP A 510 32.62 -22.78 0.92
CA TRP A 510 33.25 -22.46 2.20
C TRP A 510 32.29 -22.74 3.36
N PRO A 511 32.81 -22.96 4.58
CA PRO A 511 31.98 -23.17 5.77
C PRO A 511 31.09 -21.96 6.05
N LEU A 512 29.82 -22.20 6.34
CA LEU A 512 28.87 -21.17 6.76
C LEU A 512 28.78 -21.10 8.28
N MET A 513 28.41 -19.92 8.79
CA MET A 513 28.15 -19.70 10.21
C MET A 513 26.82 -18.95 10.41
N ALA A 514 26.15 -19.24 11.51
CA ALA A 514 24.83 -18.70 11.85
C ALA A 514 24.58 -18.78 13.37
N PRO A 515 23.53 -18.12 13.90
CA PRO A 515 23.15 -18.27 15.30
C PRO A 515 22.83 -19.72 15.68
N SER A 516 22.29 -20.52 14.77
CA SER A 516 21.92 -21.93 14.99
C SER A 516 22.16 -22.77 13.73
N PRO A 517 22.32 -24.10 13.84
CA PRO A 517 22.66 -24.98 12.72
C PRO A 517 21.41 -25.33 11.87
N LEU A 518 20.74 -24.29 11.36
CA LEU A 518 19.51 -24.38 10.57
C LEU A 518 19.79 -23.90 9.13
N PRO A 519 19.71 -24.77 8.11
CA PRO A 519 19.94 -24.38 6.72
C PRO A 519 18.85 -23.41 6.21
N TYR A 520 19.17 -22.63 5.17
CA TYR A 520 18.19 -21.73 4.54
C TYR A 520 17.12 -22.48 3.74
N ALA A 521 17.53 -23.47 2.94
CA ALA A 521 16.67 -24.37 2.19
C ALA A 521 17.18 -25.82 2.32
N THR A 522 16.37 -26.80 1.92
CA THR A 522 16.69 -28.24 2.05
C THR A 522 18.03 -28.62 1.42
N GLU A 523 18.38 -28.03 0.28
CA GLU A 523 19.64 -28.26 -0.44
C GLU A 523 20.79 -27.34 -0.01
N SER A 524 20.54 -26.37 0.86
CA SER A 524 21.58 -25.46 1.36
C SER A 524 22.52 -26.18 2.32
N GLN A 525 23.74 -25.66 2.45
CA GLN A 525 24.67 -26.13 3.49
C GLN A 525 24.09 -25.82 4.89
N THR A 526 24.22 -26.76 5.82
CA THR A 526 23.95 -26.50 7.24
C THR A 526 25.06 -25.62 7.80
N PRO A 527 24.74 -24.41 8.31
CA PRO A 527 25.76 -23.56 8.93
C PRO A 527 26.23 -24.14 10.26
N ARG A 528 27.46 -23.83 10.63
CA ARG A 528 27.94 -24.06 11.99
C ARG A 528 27.34 -23.03 12.94
N GLU A 529 26.96 -23.46 14.14
CA GLU A 529 26.58 -22.54 15.21
C GLU A 529 27.78 -21.68 15.63
N MET A 530 27.57 -20.36 15.70
CA MET A 530 28.59 -19.42 16.12
C MET A 530 28.91 -19.55 17.61
N THR A 531 30.20 -19.62 17.93
CA THR A 531 30.75 -19.50 19.28
C THR A 531 30.91 -18.03 19.66
N LEU A 532 31.14 -17.74 20.96
CA LEU A 532 31.47 -16.38 21.41
C LEU A 532 32.72 -15.81 20.71
N ALA A 533 33.67 -16.67 20.33
CA ALA A 533 34.85 -16.25 19.58
C ALA A 533 34.49 -15.83 18.15
N ASP A 534 33.56 -16.54 17.50
CA ASP A 534 33.05 -16.15 16.17
C ASP A 534 32.29 -14.82 16.24
N LEU A 535 31.44 -14.62 17.25
CA LEU A 535 30.74 -13.34 17.45
C LEU A 535 31.73 -12.18 17.57
N LYS A 536 32.77 -12.35 18.38
CA LYS A 536 33.84 -11.36 18.55
C LYS A 536 34.61 -11.12 17.24
N ALA A 537 34.91 -12.17 16.49
CA ALA A 537 35.63 -12.06 15.21
C ALA A 537 34.81 -11.30 14.17
N VAL A 538 33.52 -11.60 14.04
CA VAL A 538 32.62 -10.90 13.11
C VAL A 538 32.45 -9.44 13.51
N ARG A 539 32.27 -9.13 14.80
CA ARG A 539 32.26 -7.74 15.30
C ARG A 539 33.52 -6.97 14.88
N ALA A 540 34.69 -7.56 15.11
CA ALA A 540 35.96 -6.97 14.70
C ALA A 540 36.05 -6.79 13.17
N ALA A 541 35.48 -7.69 12.38
CA ALA A 541 35.43 -7.58 10.92
C ALA A 541 34.56 -6.41 10.46
N PHE A 542 33.38 -6.20 11.07
CA PHE A 542 32.56 -5.01 10.80
C PHE A 542 33.30 -3.71 11.15
N VAL A 543 34.01 -3.65 12.28
CA VAL A 543 34.85 -2.51 12.66
C VAL A 543 35.96 -2.25 11.64
N ALA A 544 36.66 -3.30 11.20
CA ALA A 544 37.72 -3.18 10.21
C ALA A 544 37.17 -2.72 8.85
N ALA A 545 36.02 -3.24 8.43
CA ALA A 545 35.32 -2.79 7.24
C ALA A 545 34.87 -1.33 7.36
N ALA A 546 34.32 -0.88 8.50
CA ALA A 546 33.95 0.52 8.69
C ALA A 546 35.14 1.47 8.52
N ARG A 547 36.31 1.14 9.08
CA ARG A 547 37.55 1.92 8.89
C ARG A 547 38.02 1.92 7.43
N ARG A 548 37.91 0.79 6.75
CA ARG A 548 38.23 0.70 5.31
C ARG A 548 37.24 1.49 4.46
N ALA A 549 35.97 1.56 4.85
CA ALA A 549 34.97 2.36 4.16
C ALA A 549 35.28 3.85 4.29
N GLU A 550 35.73 4.28 5.47
CA GLU A 550 36.16 5.66 5.69
C GLU A 550 37.39 5.97 4.83
N ALA A 551 38.38 5.08 4.86
CA ALA A 551 39.57 5.18 4.01
C ALA A 551 39.25 5.08 2.51
N ALA A 552 38.16 4.42 2.12
CA ALA A 552 37.70 4.39 0.74
C ALA A 552 36.95 5.68 0.36
N GLY A 553 36.60 6.56 1.30
CA GLY A 553 35.94 7.83 1.00
C GLY A 553 34.42 7.77 0.98
N PHE A 554 33.79 6.75 1.56
CA PHE A 554 32.32 6.72 1.66
C PHE A 554 31.77 7.82 2.57
N ASP A 555 30.60 8.35 2.21
CA ASP A 555 29.91 9.41 2.95
C ASP A 555 29.10 8.84 4.13
N LEU A 556 28.63 7.59 4.00
CA LEU A 556 27.83 6.90 5.01
C LEU A 556 27.99 5.38 4.96
N ILE A 557 27.58 4.74 6.05
CA ILE A 557 27.46 3.27 6.16
C ILE A 557 26.00 2.90 6.32
N GLU A 558 25.57 1.83 5.67
CA GLU A 558 24.36 1.09 6.02
C GLU A 558 24.72 -0.30 6.55
N LEU A 559 24.20 -0.68 7.72
CA LEU A 559 24.38 -2.03 8.25
C LEU A 559 23.22 -2.94 7.84
N HIS A 560 23.52 -4.11 7.28
CA HIS A 560 22.49 -4.99 6.72
C HIS A 560 21.93 -5.99 7.76
N PHE A 561 20.78 -5.64 8.36
CA PHE A 561 20.03 -6.44 9.35
C PHE A 561 18.80 -7.12 8.74
N ALA A 562 18.83 -7.42 7.44
CA ALA A 562 17.64 -7.83 6.67
C ALA A 562 17.90 -9.06 5.79
N HIS A 563 16.87 -9.47 5.05
CA HIS A 563 16.91 -10.43 3.95
C HIS A 563 17.44 -11.83 4.26
N GLY A 564 17.47 -12.20 5.54
CA GLY A 564 17.89 -13.53 6.01
C GLY A 564 19.40 -13.72 6.04
N TYR A 565 20.16 -12.64 5.93
CA TYR A 565 21.60 -12.64 6.18
C TYR A 565 21.91 -12.63 7.67
N LEU A 566 23.19 -12.65 8.05
CA LEU A 566 23.62 -13.01 9.39
C LEU A 566 22.88 -12.26 10.50
N LEU A 567 22.84 -10.94 10.43
CA LEU A 567 22.25 -10.13 11.51
C LEU A 567 20.72 -10.28 11.56
N HIS A 568 20.06 -10.45 10.41
CA HIS A 568 18.64 -10.80 10.38
C HIS A 568 18.37 -12.17 11.00
N THR A 569 19.25 -13.15 10.77
CA THR A 569 19.06 -14.49 11.34
C THR A 569 19.20 -14.52 12.86
N PHE A 570 19.96 -13.60 13.47
CA PHE A 570 19.95 -13.43 14.93
C PHE A 570 18.64 -12.83 15.41
N LEU A 571 18.09 -11.87 14.66
CA LEU A 571 16.83 -11.23 15.01
C LEU A 571 15.66 -12.20 14.94
N SER A 572 15.52 -13.05 13.92
CA SER A 572 14.32 -13.91 13.84
C SER A 572 14.38 -15.14 14.77
N PRO A 573 13.32 -15.42 15.53
CA PRO A 573 13.23 -16.65 16.34
C PRO A 573 13.16 -17.93 15.47
N LEU A 574 12.79 -17.83 14.20
CA LEU A 574 12.74 -18.97 13.28
C LEU A 574 14.12 -19.46 12.83
N SER A 575 15.16 -18.65 13.02
CA SER A 575 16.54 -18.99 12.67
C SER A 575 17.50 -18.99 13.86
N ASN A 576 17.09 -18.42 15.00
CA ASN A 576 17.89 -18.32 16.21
C ASN A 576 17.26 -19.14 17.34
N ALA A 577 17.73 -20.38 17.47
CA ALA A 577 17.35 -21.32 18.52
C ALA A 577 18.36 -21.36 19.68
N ARG A 578 19.21 -20.33 19.82
CA ARG A 578 20.22 -20.29 20.88
C ARG A 578 19.56 -20.19 22.26
N ALA A 579 20.17 -20.84 23.24
CA ALA A 579 19.77 -20.79 24.64
C ALA A 579 20.67 -19.89 25.51
N ASP A 580 21.65 -19.22 24.90
CA ASP A 580 22.55 -18.30 25.59
C ASP A 580 22.05 -16.84 25.53
N ALA A 581 22.92 -15.89 25.89
CA ALA A 581 22.58 -14.46 25.92
C ALA A 581 22.25 -13.86 24.54
N TYR A 582 22.39 -14.62 23.45
CA TYR A 582 22.15 -14.19 22.08
C TYR A 582 20.92 -14.85 21.43
N GLY A 583 20.10 -15.60 22.17
CA GLY A 583 18.83 -16.16 21.70
C GLY A 583 17.70 -16.18 22.73
N GLY A 584 16.54 -16.70 22.32
CA GLY A 584 15.31 -16.68 23.11
C GLY A 584 14.57 -15.34 23.01
N SER A 585 14.65 -14.52 24.07
CA SER A 585 13.95 -13.23 24.12
C SER A 585 14.36 -12.28 22.99
N PHE A 586 13.48 -11.36 22.61
CA PHE A 586 13.79 -10.34 21.60
C PHE A 586 15.05 -9.53 21.96
N ALA A 587 15.19 -9.13 23.22
CA ALA A 587 16.38 -8.40 23.70
C ALA A 587 17.69 -9.19 23.50
N ASN A 588 17.66 -10.51 23.73
CA ASN A 588 18.83 -11.36 23.47
C ASN A 588 19.09 -11.53 21.97
N ARG A 589 18.05 -11.74 21.17
CA ARG A 589 18.14 -11.85 19.70
C ARG A 589 18.70 -10.58 19.06
N ALA A 590 18.30 -9.41 19.55
CA ALA A 590 18.80 -8.10 19.11
C ALA A 590 20.20 -7.75 19.62
N ARG A 591 20.72 -8.46 20.63
CA ARG A 591 21.99 -8.13 21.29
C ARG A 591 23.16 -8.10 20.31
N PHE A 592 23.35 -9.14 19.51
CA PHE A 592 24.50 -9.22 18.60
C PHE A 592 24.48 -8.15 17.49
N PRO A 593 23.34 -7.92 16.79
CA PRO A 593 23.22 -6.79 15.87
C PRO A 593 23.51 -5.43 16.53
N LEU A 594 23.00 -5.17 17.74
CA LEU A 594 23.22 -3.91 18.45
C LEU A 594 24.67 -3.73 18.94
N GLU A 595 25.33 -4.81 19.36
CA GLU A 595 26.77 -4.79 19.69
C GLU A 595 27.62 -4.40 18.45
N ILE A 596 27.28 -4.93 17.27
CA ILE A 596 27.92 -4.53 16.00
C ILE A 596 27.65 -3.06 15.69
N PHE A 597 26.41 -2.61 15.84
CA PHE A 597 26.06 -1.22 15.61
C PHE A 597 26.91 -0.29 16.49
N ALA A 598 26.98 -0.57 17.80
CA ALA A 598 27.76 0.21 18.74
C ALA A 598 29.25 0.24 18.37
N ASP A 599 29.84 -0.92 18.10
CA ASP A 599 31.26 -1.02 17.72
C ASP A 599 31.59 -0.25 16.43
N VAL A 600 30.70 -0.29 15.43
CA VAL A 600 30.86 0.48 14.18
C VAL A 600 30.69 1.98 14.45
N ARG A 601 29.70 2.36 15.26
CA ARG A 601 29.44 3.76 15.62
C ARG A 601 30.64 4.39 16.33
N ASP A 602 31.35 3.62 17.17
CA ASP A 602 32.55 4.06 17.90
C ASP A 602 33.75 4.38 16.99
N VAL A 603 33.84 3.78 15.80
CA VAL A 603 34.96 3.99 14.86
C VAL A 603 34.59 4.84 13.64
N TRP A 604 33.31 4.96 13.32
CA TRP A 604 32.84 5.78 12.20
C TRP A 604 32.78 7.26 12.61
N PRO A 605 33.18 8.21 11.74
CA PRO A 605 33.14 9.65 12.06
C PRO A 605 31.75 10.12 12.52
N ALA A 606 31.70 10.86 13.63
CA ALA A 606 30.44 11.23 14.30
C ALA A 606 29.54 12.16 13.45
N ASP A 607 30.13 12.88 12.51
CA ASP A 607 29.46 13.73 11.52
C ASP A 607 28.94 12.95 10.30
N LYS A 608 29.30 11.68 10.15
CA LYS A 608 28.80 10.81 9.08
C LYS A 608 27.70 9.87 9.58
N PRO A 609 26.62 9.68 8.78
CA PRO A 609 25.49 8.89 9.21
C PRO A 609 25.76 7.39 9.17
N ILE A 610 25.06 6.64 10.05
CA ILE A 610 24.90 5.20 9.97
C ILE A 610 23.41 4.87 9.80
N PHE A 611 23.09 4.25 8.68
CA PHE A 611 21.78 3.70 8.39
C PHE A 611 21.74 2.21 8.77
N VAL A 612 20.54 1.67 8.96
CA VAL A 612 20.36 0.22 9.15
C VAL A 612 19.24 -0.25 8.26
N ARG A 613 19.48 -1.33 7.52
CA ARG A 613 18.45 -2.01 6.73
C ARG A 613 17.84 -3.16 7.48
N VAL A 614 16.52 -3.18 7.62
CA VAL A 614 15.78 -4.22 8.35
C VAL A 614 14.77 -4.93 7.43
N SER A 615 14.42 -6.16 7.80
CA SER A 615 13.24 -6.84 7.28
C SER A 615 12.13 -6.66 8.30
N ALA A 616 11.10 -5.88 7.99
CA ALA A 616 10.05 -5.54 8.93
C ALA A 616 9.09 -6.69 9.27
N THR A 617 9.15 -7.78 8.50
CA THR A 617 8.45 -9.02 8.80
C THR A 617 9.11 -10.16 8.05
N ASP A 618 9.05 -11.36 8.62
CA ASP A 618 9.50 -12.59 7.96
C ASP A 618 8.48 -13.15 6.96
N TRP A 619 7.22 -12.69 7.01
CA TRP A 619 6.09 -13.27 6.28
C TRP A 619 5.85 -14.76 6.58
N ILE A 620 6.16 -15.18 7.80
CA ILE A 620 5.98 -16.54 8.32
C ILE A 620 5.45 -16.41 9.75
N GLU A 621 4.46 -17.23 10.10
CA GLU A 621 3.91 -17.30 11.45
C GLU A 621 5.01 -17.63 12.48
N GLY A 622 5.00 -16.90 13.60
CA GLY A 622 6.02 -17.03 14.64
C GLY A 622 7.38 -16.42 14.29
N GLY A 623 7.54 -15.80 13.12
CA GLY A 623 8.70 -14.97 12.77
C GLY A 623 8.55 -13.52 13.22
N LEU A 624 9.44 -12.65 12.74
CA LEU A 624 9.37 -11.21 12.98
C LEU A 624 8.11 -10.60 12.37
N ASP A 625 7.55 -9.62 13.08
CA ASP A 625 6.45 -8.80 12.63
C ASP A 625 6.73 -7.29 12.75
N GLY A 626 5.70 -6.49 12.44
CA GLY A 626 5.82 -5.04 12.47
C GLY A 626 6.07 -4.47 13.87
N ASP A 627 5.63 -5.15 14.94
CA ASP A 627 5.79 -4.66 16.32
C ASP A 627 7.20 -4.95 16.82
N ASP A 628 7.76 -6.12 16.48
CA ASP A 628 9.20 -6.41 16.66
C ASP A 628 10.07 -5.34 15.96
N THR A 629 9.63 -4.85 14.79
CA THR A 629 10.34 -3.82 14.04
C THR A 629 10.34 -2.47 14.74
N LEU A 630 9.23 -2.10 15.38
CA LEU A 630 9.16 -0.88 16.20
C LEU A 630 10.09 -0.98 17.41
N ALA A 631 10.07 -2.11 18.11
CA ALA A 631 10.97 -2.35 19.23
C ALA A 631 12.45 -2.30 18.80
N LEU A 632 12.79 -2.85 17.63
CA LEU A 632 14.14 -2.73 17.08
C LEU A 632 14.50 -1.28 16.73
N ALA A 633 13.57 -0.54 16.12
CA ALA A 633 13.78 0.84 15.74
C ALA A 633 14.01 1.75 16.95
N GLU A 634 13.31 1.53 18.08
CA GLU A 634 13.56 2.24 19.34
C GLU A 634 14.97 1.99 19.86
N LEU A 635 15.41 0.72 19.87
CA LEU A 635 16.76 0.35 20.31
C LEU A 635 17.84 0.96 19.41
N LEU A 636 17.63 0.94 18.09
CA LEU A 636 18.54 1.52 17.11
C LEU A 636 18.58 3.05 17.21
N LYS A 637 17.44 3.71 17.38
CA LYS A 637 17.36 5.15 17.61
C LYS A 637 18.15 5.53 18.86
N ALA A 638 17.96 4.79 19.96
CA ALA A 638 18.70 5.01 21.21
C ALA A 638 20.22 4.77 21.04
N ALA A 639 20.62 3.83 20.19
CA ALA A 639 22.03 3.58 19.87
C ALA A 639 22.66 4.65 18.96
N GLY A 640 21.85 5.52 18.34
CA GLY A 640 22.33 6.59 17.45
C GLY A 640 22.23 6.26 15.96
N CYS A 641 21.33 5.37 15.56
CA CYS A 641 20.96 5.16 14.16
C CYS A 641 20.32 6.42 13.58
N ASP A 642 20.73 6.79 12.37
CA ASP A 642 20.33 8.05 11.75
C ASP A 642 19.14 7.90 10.80
N LEU A 643 18.95 6.70 10.23
CA LEU A 643 17.81 6.36 9.37
C LEU A 643 17.65 4.84 9.27
N LEU A 644 16.40 4.38 9.19
CA LEU A 644 16.06 2.98 8.96
C LEU A 644 15.62 2.73 7.51
N ASP A 645 16.29 1.83 6.80
CA ASP A 645 15.85 1.29 5.50
C ASP A 645 14.93 0.09 5.70
N VAL A 646 13.66 0.29 5.40
CA VAL A 646 12.62 -0.68 5.75
C VAL A 646 12.26 -1.54 4.54
N SER A 647 12.78 -2.77 4.56
CA SER A 647 12.44 -3.86 3.64
C SER A 647 11.63 -4.94 4.36
N THR A 648 11.50 -6.14 3.79
CA THR A 648 10.78 -7.29 4.39
C THR A 648 11.34 -8.61 3.89
N GLY A 649 11.12 -9.69 4.63
CA GLY A 649 11.29 -11.07 4.19
C GLY A 649 12.74 -11.49 3.97
N GLY A 650 12.91 -12.54 3.16
CA GLY A 650 14.21 -13.12 2.79
C GLY A 650 14.78 -14.13 3.79
N LEU A 651 14.15 -14.32 4.95
CA LEU A 651 14.60 -15.26 5.97
C LEU A 651 14.54 -16.73 5.52
N SER A 652 13.46 -17.12 4.84
CA SER A 652 13.18 -18.49 4.42
C SER A 652 12.41 -18.50 3.09
N PRO A 653 12.61 -19.53 2.23
CA PRO A 653 11.86 -19.71 0.99
C PRO A 653 10.38 -20.05 1.21
N GLU A 654 9.98 -20.38 2.44
CA GLU A 654 8.58 -20.69 2.79
C GLU A 654 7.72 -19.43 2.98
N ALA A 655 8.35 -18.24 3.06
CA ALA A 655 7.67 -16.96 3.18
C ALA A 655 6.58 -16.77 2.11
N ARG A 656 5.47 -16.12 2.48
CA ARG A 656 4.36 -15.79 1.57
C ARG A 656 4.07 -14.29 1.60
N PRO A 657 4.98 -13.44 1.07
CA PRO A 657 4.78 -12.00 1.03
C PRO A 657 3.57 -11.60 0.19
N ARG A 658 2.81 -10.62 0.68
CA ARG A 658 1.70 -10.02 -0.06
C ARG A 658 2.22 -8.87 -0.92
N TYR A 659 2.64 -9.19 -2.14
CA TYR A 659 3.15 -8.19 -3.07
C TYR A 659 2.04 -7.26 -3.58
N GLY A 660 2.41 -6.01 -3.82
CA GLY A 660 1.57 -4.97 -4.41
C GLY A 660 2.38 -3.71 -4.65
N ARG A 661 1.74 -2.67 -5.18
CA ARG A 661 2.31 -1.32 -5.25
C ARG A 661 2.57 -0.82 -3.82
N LEU A 662 3.79 -0.37 -3.52
CA LEU A 662 4.18 0.21 -2.21
C LEU A 662 3.97 -0.73 -1.00
N TYR A 663 4.05 -2.05 -1.19
CA TYR A 663 3.67 -3.02 -0.15
C TYR A 663 4.53 -2.98 1.12
N GLN A 664 5.73 -2.39 1.07
CA GLN A 664 6.62 -2.25 2.25
C GLN A 664 6.46 -0.88 2.94
N THR A 665 5.90 0.11 2.25
CA THR A 665 5.76 1.49 2.77
C THR A 665 5.00 1.58 4.10
N PRO A 666 3.95 0.79 4.38
CA PRO A 666 3.29 0.83 5.68
C PRO A 666 4.24 0.56 6.86
N PHE A 667 5.27 -0.28 6.68
CA PHE A 667 6.24 -0.54 7.76
C PHE A 667 7.18 0.65 7.98
N ALA A 668 7.62 1.32 6.90
CA ALA A 668 8.43 2.54 6.99
C ALA A 668 7.66 3.69 7.64
N GLU A 669 6.37 3.81 7.32
CA GLU A 669 5.46 4.80 7.87
C GLU A 669 5.25 4.60 9.37
N ARG A 670 5.03 3.36 9.81
CA ARG A 670 4.94 3.01 11.24
C ARG A 670 6.16 3.47 12.02
N VAL A 671 7.36 3.07 11.58
CA VAL A 671 8.60 3.46 12.27
C VAL A 671 8.76 4.99 12.31
N ARG A 672 8.51 5.67 11.20
CA ARG A 672 8.66 7.12 11.11
C ARG A 672 7.72 7.85 12.07
N LEU A 673 6.45 7.46 12.11
CA LEU A 673 5.42 8.19 12.87
C LEU A 673 5.35 7.76 14.34
N GLU A 674 5.56 6.48 14.65
CA GLU A 674 5.42 5.95 16.01
C GLU A 674 6.73 6.06 16.81
N VAL A 675 7.89 5.89 16.17
CA VAL A 675 9.21 5.96 16.83
C VAL A 675 9.90 7.31 16.60
N GLY A 676 9.54 8.05 15.54
CA GLY A 676 10.21 9.31 15.19
C GLY A 676 11.66 9.12 14.78
N LEU A 677 11.98 7.99 14.14
CA LEU A 677 13.27 7.72 13.48
C LEU A 677 13.07 7.95 11.97
N PRO A 678 13.93 8.73 11.28
CA PRO A 678 13.81 8.88 9.84
C PRO A 678 13.83 7.54 9.12
N THR A 679 13.06 7.42 8.03
CA THR A 679 12.99 6.17 7.27
C THR A 679 13.22 6.35 5.78
N MET A 680 13.73 5.31 5.16
CA MET A 680 13.60 5.12 3.72
C MET A 680 12.74 3.90 3.43
N THR A 681 11.87 4.02 2.43
CA THR A 681 11.05 2.89 1.96
C THR A 681 11.58 2.38 0.62
N VAL A 682 11.43 1.08 0.43
CA VAL A 682 11.63 0.36 -0.84
C VAL A 682 10.36 -0.45 -1.16
N GLY A 683 10.40 -1.32 -2.16
CA GLY A 683 9.33 -2.30 -2.41
C GLY A 683 8.28 -1.85 -3.40
N ASN A 684 8.51 -2.15 -4.69
CA ASN A 684 7.62 -1.84 -5.80
C ASN A 684 7.19 -0.35 -5.84
N VAL A 685 8.11 0.55 -5.53
CA VAL A 685 8.04 1.95 -5.98
C VAL A 685 8.51 1.96 -7.43
N SER A 686 7.67 2.42 -8.36
CA SER A 686 7.99 2.34 -9.80
C SER A 686 7.77 3.63 -10.58
N SER A 687 7.25 4.69 -9.97
CA SER A 687 7.00 5.97 -10.65
C SER A 687 7.39 7.17 -9.80
N HIS A 688 7.64 8.32 -10.45
CA HIS A 688 7.84 9.58 -9.74
C HIS A 688 6.56 10.04 -9.01
N ALA A 689 5.38 9.64 -9.49
CA ALA A 689 4.12 9.88 -8.78
C ALA A 689 4.08 9.12 -7.45
N ASP A 690 4.57 7.87 -7.41
CA ASP A 690 4.70 7.08 -6.18
C ASP A 690 5.65 7.77 -5.20
N ALA A 691 6.85 8.13 -5.65
CA ALA A 691 7.87 8.73 -4.81
C ALA A 691 7.37 10.04 -4.16
N ASN A 692 6.77 10.94 -4.95
CA ASN A 692 6.21 12.17 -4.41
C ASN A 692 5.03 11.91 -3.45
N SER A 693 4.17 10.92 -3.74
CA SER A 693 3.05 10.58 -2.85
C SER A 693 3.54 10.08 -1.49
N VAL A 694 4.55 9.19 -1.48
CA VAL A 694 5.15 8.64 -0.26
C VAL A 694 5.73 9.75 0.61
N LEU A 695 6.48 10.68 0.00
CA LEU A 695 7.15 11.77 0.70
C LEU A 695 6.15 12.80 1.22
N ALA A 696 5.26 13.31 0.37
CA ALA A 696 4.28 14.33 0.75
C ALA A 696 3.31 13.82 1.83
N ALA A 697 2.90 12.55 1.79
CA ALA A 697 2.05 11.95 2.82
C ALA A 697 2.79 11.63 4.13
N GLY A 698 4.11 11.82 4.20
CA GLY A 698 4.89 11.60 5.42
C GLY A 698 5.14 10.12 5.73
N ARG A 699 5.13 9.25 4.71
CA ARG A 699 5.30 7.79 4.88
C ARG A 699 6.77 7.36 4.95
N ALA A 700 7.67 8.17 4.42
CA ALA A 700 9.12 8.01 4.50
C ALA A 700 9.82 9.36 4.25
N ASP A 701 11.09 9.46 4.60
CA ASP A 701 11.92 10.65 4.36
C ASP A 701 12.76 10.52 3.09
N LEU A 702 13.07 9.30 2.66
CA LEU A 702 13.75 8.96 1.41
C LEU A 702 13.04 7.79 0.69
N VAL A 703 13.25 7.70 -0.62
CA VAL A 703 12.66 6.65 -1.47
C VAL A 703 13.74 5.91 -2.23
N ALA A 704 13.88 4.61 -1.94
CA ALA A 704 14.84 3.73 -2.58
C ALA A 704 14.25 3.01 -3.79
N LEU A 705 14.94 3.11 -4.92
CA LEU A 705 14.58 2.51 -6.21
C LEU A 705 15.67 1.54 -6.65
N ALA A 706 15.30 0.27 -6.84
CA ALA A 706 16.19 -0.79 -7.31
C ALA A 706 16.05 -0.99 -8.84
N ARG A 707 15.13 -1.87 -9.26
CA ARG A 707 14.95 -2.28 -10.67
C ARG A 707 14.71 -1.12 -11.64
N ALA A 708 14.07 -0.03 -11.21
CA ALA A 708 13.92 1.18 -12.02
C ALA A 708 15.28 1.74 -12.48
N HIS A 709 16.28 1.78 -11.59
CA HIS A 709 17.65 2.23 -11.92
C HIS A 709 18.51 1.17 -12.64
N LEU A 710 18.09 -0.10 -12.65
CA LEU A 710 18.69 -1.11 -13.53
C LEU A 710 18.21 -0.94 -14.96
N PHE A 711 16.92 -0.68 -15.13
CA PHE A 711 16.30 -0.42 -16.43
C PHE A 711 16.75 0.93 -17.03
N ASP A 712 16.78 1.96 -16.19
CA ASP A 712 17.12 3.32 -16.59
C ASP A 712 18.04 3.97 -15.54
N PRO A 713 19.36 4.06 -15.79
CA PRO A 713 20.28 4.67 -14.83
C PRO A 713 20.03 6.18 -14.65
N TYR A 714 19.32 6.84 -15.58
CA TYR A 714 19.05 8.29 -15.57
C TYR A 714 17.61 8.59 -15.16
N TRP A 715 16.92 7.62 -14.56
CA TRP A 715 15.52 7.68 -14.15
C TRP A 715 15.17 8.97 -13.38
N THR A 716 16.04 9.41 -12.47
CA THR A 716 15.80 10.63 -11.68
C THR A 716 15.76 11.89 -12.54
N ARG A 717 16.57 11.96 -13.60
CA ARG A 717 16.55 13.08 -14.57
C ARG A 717 15.36 12.99 -15.52
N HIS A 718 15.00 11.79 -15.97
CA HIS A 718 13.80 11.61 -16.78
C HIS A 718 12.54 11.97 -15.97
N ALA A 719 12.48 11.62 -14.69
CA ALA A 719 11.40 12.07 -13.80
C ALA A 719 11.33 13.61 -13.70
N ALA A 720 12.47 14.32 -13.64
CA ALA A 720 12.47 15.79 -13.66
C ALA A 720 11.94 16.36 -14.99
N TYR A 721 12.34 15.74 -16.11
CA TYR A 721 11.83 16.10 -17.44
C TYR A 721 10.32 15.89 -17.54
N ASP A 722 9.82 14.72 -17.13
CA ASP A 722 8.40 14.36 -17.17
C ASP A 722 7.55 15.27 -16.28
N LEU A 723 8.10 15.72 -15.14
CA LEU A 723 7.46 16.68 -14.25
C LEU A 723 7.59 18.14 -14.71
N GLY A 724 8.39 18.41 -15.75
CA GLY A 724 8.61 19.77 -16.25
C GLY A 724 9.35 20.68 -15.26
N VAL A 725 10.20 20.12 -14.40
CA VAL A 725 10.92 20.85 -13.35
C VAL A 725 12.43 20.84 -13.57
N ASP A 726 13.10 21.84 -12.99
CA ASP A 726 14.56 21.84 -12.89
C ASP A 726 14.99 20.75 -11.90
N GLY A 727 15.44 19.61 -12.45
CA GLY A 727 15.99 18.52 -11.68
C GLY A 727 17.43 18.78 -11.20
N PRO A 728 18.13 17.72 -10.76
CA PRO A 728 19.55 17.80 -10.41
C PRO A 728 20.37 18.43 -11.54
N ALA A 729 21.31 19.31 -11.19
CA ALA A 729 22.17 19.95 -12.19
C ALA A 729 22.83 18.92 -13.12
N TRP A 730 22.76 19.17 -14.43
CA TRP A 730 23.44 18.34 -15.42
C TRP A 730 24.96 18.50 -15.29
N PRO A 731 25.75 17.42 -15.46
CA PRO A 731 27.18 17.57 -15.66
C PRO A 731 27.45 18.51 -16.83
N PRO A 732 28.53 19.32 -16.79
CA PRO A 732 28.85 20.26 -17.87
C PRO A 732 28.90 19.61 -19.27
N GLN A 733 29.33 18.35 -19.33
CA GLN A 733 29.42 17.55 -20.56
C GLN A 733 28.04 17.28 -21.20
N TYR A 734 26.95 17.34 -20.42
CA TYR A 734 25.58 17.14 -20.87
C TYR A 734 24.82 18.46 -21.05
N ALA A 735 25.52 19.59 -21.15
CA ALA A 735 24.92 20.87 -21.51
C ALA A 735 24.00 20.83 -22.76
N PRO A 736 24.26 20.02 -23.81
CA PRO A 736 23.34 19.88 -24.93
C PRO A 736 21.91 19.44 -24.55
N MET A 737 21.71 18.79 -23.40
CA MET A 737 20.39 18.36 -22.93
C MET A 737 19.47 19.52 -22.57
N ARG A 738 19.98 20.72 -22.28
CA ARG A 738 19.16 21.89 -21.87
C ARG A 738 18.16 22.34 -22.94
N GLY A 739 18.42 22.03 -24.22
CA GLY A 739 17.52 22.35 -25.34
C GLY A 739 16.95 21.12 -26.04
N TYR A 740 17.32 19.91 -25.63
CA TYR A 740 16.87 18.68 -26.26
C TYR A 740 15.49 18.29 -25.73
N ARG A 741 14.58 17.94 -26.65
CA ARG A 741 13.25 17.42 -26.32
C ARG A 741 13.14 16.00 -26.90
N PRO A 742 13.29 14.95 -26.07
CA PRO A 742 13.10 13.58 -26.53
C PRO A 742 11.69 13.40 -27.09
N ARG A 743 11.59 12.61 -28.17
CA ARG A 743 10.32 12.06 -28.67
C ARG A 743 10.20 10.64 -28.16
N PHE A 744 9.16 10.36 -27.39
CA PHE A 744 8.90 9.04 -26.87
C PHE A 744 7.71 8.44 -27.61
N ASP A 745 7.92 7.37 -28.36
CA ASP A 745 6.87 6.72 -29.18
C ASP A 745 5.72 6.11 -28.34
N TRP A 746 5.87 6.09 -27.01
CA TRP A 746 4.87 5.58 -26.05
C TRP A 746 4.17 6.68 -25.23
N LEU A 747 4.50 7.95 -25.44
CA LEU A 747 3.72 9.07 -24.92
C LEU A 747 2.83 9.61 -26.04
N PRO A 748 1.57 10.02 -25.76
CA PRO A 748 0.77 10.74 -26.73
C PRO A 748 1.57 11.95 -27.24
N ASP A 749 1.59 12.18 -28.55
CA ASP A 749 2.24 13.36 -29.12
C ASP A 749 1.50 14.60 -28.57
N PRO A 750 2.17 15.53 -27.87
CA PRO A 750 1.50 16.71 -27.30
C PRO A 750 0.82 17.59 -28.36
N ASP A 751 1.14 17.42 -29.64
CA ASP A 751 0.51 18.10 -30.78
C ASP A 751 -0.64 17.29 -31.45
N THR A 752 -1.03 16.13 -30.89
CA THR A 752 -2.18 15.30 -31.32
C THR A 752 -3.17 15.07 -30.19
#